data_AF-A0AAV7EVR7-F1
#
_entry.id   AF-A0AAV7EVR7-F1
#
_cell.length_a   1.000
_cell.length_b   1.000
_cell.length_c   1.000
_cell.angle_alpha   90.00
_cell.angle_beta   90.00
_cell.angle_gamma   90.00
#
_symmetry.space_group_name_H-M   'P 1'
#
loop_
_entity.id
_entity.type
_entity.pdbx_description
1 polymer ?
#
loop_
_entity_poly.entity_id
_entity_poly.type
_entity_poly.pdbx_seq_one_letter_code
_entity_poly.pdbx_strand_id
1 'polypeptide(L)'
;MFIWYCPATVVGIHDSRKKDSAGQSKTESMATISSTSTASGLFPFSTAPSGKAAPQPRRLLSLSSTLRRRVVSPSTTTITAPTDIDATTDDDDDDDAAAAFWDYQFLFASQRGETATPAALRAVEGVVPADFPAGTYYLAGPGLFSDDHGSTVHPLDGHGYLRAFSFDGASGLVAYSARYVETEARREETVESGAGRRWRFTHRGPFSVLRGGKKIGNVKVMKNVANTSVLRWGSRLLCLWEGGAPYEIEQGTLDTLGLFDMIEAPVTDPIPGPPDLLLNIATRFLKPILHGVFQMPPKRLLSHYKIDARRNRLIVVSCNAEDMLLPRSNFTFYEFDTNFKLLNEREFCIPEHFMIHDWALTDTHYLIFGNRIKLDVPGSLLAVTGFSPMISALAVDSRRPTSPVYLLPRFSGEESERDWRVPIEAPSQHWLIHAGNAFEQRNDAGNLEIKMYASACSYHWFNFQKMFGYDWESGRLDPAFMNPGEGREKLLPHLVQVTVELNEERGSGECSIEPLHERDRPADFPAINPEFSGTRNKYIYASTCSGSRRSLPHFPFDSVAKIDVEEGAVATWSTRRRRFVGEPVFVPRGSEEDDGYVLLVEYAVSIQRCYLVILDAKLIGKPEALVARLELNEKVKIVRTTGYGRCTEMETISLPSILDD
;
A
#
# COMPACT_ATOMS: atom_id res chain seq x y z
N MET A 1 6.51 -10.85 -6.62
CA MET A 1 6.74 -10.40 -5.24
C MET A 1 7.06 -8.94 -5.34
N PHE A 2 6.17 -8.06 -4.88
CA PHE A 2 6.40 -6.62 -4.92
C PHE A 2 5.91 -6.02 -3.61
N ILE A 3 6.60 -4.96 -3.18
CA ILE A 3 6.60 -4.45 -1.81
C ILE A 3 6.37 -2.92 -1.76
N TRP A 4 6.30 -2.27 -2.93
CA TRP A 4 6.68 -0.86 -3.09
C TRP A 4 5.65 0.05 -3.77
N TYR A 5 4.38 -0.36 -3.83
CA TYR A 5 3.23 0.49 -4.17
C TYR A 5 1.97 -0.22 -3.68
N CYS A 6 1.59 -0.03 -2.40
CA CYS A 6 0.26 -0.36 -1.91
C CYS A 6 0.00 0.21 -0.52
N PRO A 7 -0.89 1.24 -0.38
CA PRO A 7 -1.59 1.53 0.85
C PRO A 7 -2.19 0.23 1.38
N ALA A 8 -1.62 -0.23 2.48
CA ALA A 8 -1.84 -1.56 3.00
C ALA A 8 -2.77 -1.47 4.21
N THR A 9 -3.82 -2.27 4.21
CA THR A 9 -4.96 -2.04 5.11
C THR A 9 -5.05 -3.13 6.15
N VAL A 10 -4.77 -2.77 7.40
CA VAL A 10 -5.08 -3.60 8.55
C VAL A 10 -6.55 -3.46 8.88
N VAL A 11 -7.27 -4.59 8.84
CA VAL A 11 -8.70 -4.66 9.11
C VAL A 11 -8.94 -5.28 10.47
N GLY A 12 -9.60 -4.51 11.33
CA GLY A 12 -10.40 -5.05 12.43
C GLY A 12 -9.63 -5.50 13.67
N ILE A 13 -8.34 -5.18 13.79
CA ILE A 13 -7.52 -5.43 14.98
C ILE A 13 -7.97 -4.48 16.12
N HIS A 14 -9.09 -4.82 16.78
CA HIS A 14 -9.65 -4.10 17.92
C HIS A 14 -10.04 -5.08 19.05
N ASP A 15 -9.75 -4.70 20.30
CA ASP A 15 -10.18 -5.44 21.48
C ASP A 15 -11.70 -5.39 21.66
N SER A 16 -12.35 -6.55 21.58
CA SER A 16 -13.80 -6.70 21.71
C SER A 16 -14.34 -6.43 23.13
N ARG A 17 -13.48 -6.07 24.09
CA ARG A 17 -13.85 -5.80 25.49
C ARG A 17 -14.22 -4.35 25.83
N LYS A 18 -14.19 -3.41 24.87
CA LYS A 18 -14.46 -1.97 25.12
C LYS A 18 -15.70 -1.38 24.42
N LYS A 19 -16.83 -2.12 24.34
CA LYS A 19 -18.16 -1.51 24.09
C LYS A 19 -19.27 -2.19 24.91
N ASP A 20 -19.44 -1.77 26.17
CA ASP A 20 -20.68 -1.97 26.93
C ASP A 20 -20.76 -1.06 28.19
N SER A 21 -20.67 0.27 28.00
CA SER A 21 -21.03 1.24 29.04
C SER A 21 -21.31 2.65 28.49
N ALA A 22 -22.50 2.87 27.92
CA ALA A 22 -23.02 4.21 27.63
C ALA A 22 -24.51 4.29 27.97
N GLY A 23 -24.84 5.09 28.99
CA GLY A 23 -26.09 5.03 29.74
C GLY A 23 -27.39 5.23 28.96
N GLN A 24 -28.43 4.50 29.41
CA GLN A 24 -29.82 4.84 29.13
C GLN A 24 -30.18 6.18 29.79
N SER A 25 -30.43 7.22 28.99
CA SER A 25 -31.19 8.38 29.49
C SER A 25 -32.68 8.08 29.37
N LYS A 26 -33.41 8.27 30.47
CA LYS A 26 -34.87 8.15 30.48
C LYS A 26 -35.51 9.35 29.80
N THR A 27 -36.48 9.10 28.93
CA THR A 27 -37.55 10.05 28.63
C THR A 27 -38.89 9.35 28.86
N GLU A 28 -39.67 9.88 29.80
CA GLU A 28 -41.03 9.42 30.08
C GLU A 28 -42.02 10.09 29.13
N SER A 29 -42.95 9.32 28.57
CA SER A 29 -44.28 9.85 28.24
C SER A 29 -45.34 8.77 28.47
N MET A 30 -46.43 9.16 29.13
CA MET A 30 -47.54 8.27 29.46
C MET A 30 -48.60 8.29 28.36
N ALA A 31 -49.03 7.12 27.88
CA ALA A 31 -50.32 6.96 27.21
C ALA A 31 -50.90 5.55 27.46
N THR A 32 -51.93 5.55 28.30
CA THR A 32 -52.79 4.47 28.80
C THR A 32 -53.52 3.57 27.78
N ILE A 33 -53.78 2.31 28.20
CA ILE A 33 -54.98 1.46 27.89
C ILE A 33 -55.04 0.88 26.43
N SER A 34 -55.40 -0.38 26.11
CA SER A 34 -56.11 -1.47 26.82
C SER A 34 -55.70 -2.90 26.36
N SER A 35 -56.02 -3.92 27.18
CA SER A 35 -56.60 -5.28 26.89
C SER A 35 -56.56 -5.89 25.46
N THR A 36 -56.48 -7.21 25.21
CA THR A 36 -56.86 -8.41 26.02
C THR A 36 -56.27 -9.72 25.42
N SER A 37 -56.15 -10.80 26.23
CA SER A 37 -56.41 -12.26 25.98
C SER A 37 -56.31 -12.88 24.56
N THR A 38 -55.92 -14.16 24.30
CA THR A 38 -55.85 -15.40 25.13
C THR A 38 -55.23 -16.57 24.31
N ALA A 39 -54.59 -17.56 24.98
CA ALA A 39 -54.69 -19.04 24.81
C ALA A 39 -54.56 -19.72 23.40
N SER A 40 -54.22 -21.02 23.21
CA SER A 40 -53.61 -22.12 24.00
C SER A 40 -53.52 -23.42 23.14
N GLY A 41 -52.64 -24.38 23.48
CA GLY A 41 -52.68 -25.79 23.02
C GLY A 41 -51.35 -26.28 22.39
N LEU A 42 -50.53 -27.18 22.94
CA LEU A 42 -50.66 -28.57 23.46
C LEU A 42 -50.42 -29.68 22.39
N PHE A 43 -49.19 -30.26 22.40
CA PHE A 43 -48.71 -31.68 22.38
C PHE A 43 -49.56 -32.84 21.75
N PRO A 44 -49.05 -34.10 21.48
CA PRO A 44 -47.84 -34.76 22.05
C PRO A 44 -46.97 -35.73 21.16
N PHE A 45 -45.81 -36.12 21.73
CA PHE A 45 -45.01 -37.38 21.71
C PHE A 45 -45.15 -38.50 20.63
N SER A 46 -43.98 -39.01 20.16
CA SER A 46 -43.47 -40.42 20.25
C SER A 46 -42.13 -40.58 19.47
N THR A 47 -41.20 -41.55 19.61
CA THR A 47 -40.64 -42.41 20.70
C THR A 47 -39.25 -42.98 20.26
N ALA A 48 -38.42 -43.53 21.18
CA ALA A 48 -37.12 -44.20 20.89
C ALA A 48 -37.20 -45.75 20.91
N PRO A 49 -36.10 -46.52 20.64
CA PRO A 49 -35.27 -47.00 21.77
C PRO A 49 -33.74 -47.26 21.53
N SER A 50 -32.96 -47.06 22.62
CA SER A 50 -31.76 -47.74 23.18
C SER A 50 -30.89 -48.76 22.39
N GLY A 51 -29.58 -48.94 22.68
CA GLY A 51 -28.69 -48.33 23.71
C GLY A 51 -27.45 -49.20 24.08
N LYS A 52 -26.76 -48.87 25.21
CA LYS A 52 -25.62 -49.57 25.89
C LYS A 52 -24.24 -49.52 25.17
N ALA A 53 -23.07 -49.50 25.82
CA ALA A 53 -22.66 -49.20 27.23
C ALA A 53 -21.14 -48.91 27.28
N ALA A 54 -20.62 -48.34 28.38
CA ALA A 54 -19.20 -48.01 28.57
C ALA A 54 -18.47 -48.94 29.58
N PRO A 55 -17.12 -49.01 29.54
CA PRO A 55 -16.32 -49.35 30.72
C PRO A 55 -15.12 -48.40 30.97
N GLN A 56 -14.64 -48.40 32.22
CA GLN A 56 -13.47 -47.64 32.72
C GLN A 56 -12.29 -48.59 33.10
N PRO A 57 -11.11 -48.11 33.55
CA PRO A 57 -9.82 -48.69 33.14
C PRO A 57 -9.25 -49.82 34.03
N ARG A 58 -8.19 -50.49 33.55
CA ARG A 58 -7.31 -51.37 34.34
C ARG A 58 -5.82 -51.08 34.14
N ARG A 59 -5.05 -51.30 35.20
CA ARG A 59 -3.60 -51.06 35.30
C ARG A 59 -2.74 -52.14 34.62
N LEU A 60 -1.59 -51.66 34.12
CA LEU A 60 -0.25 -52.29 34.08
C LEU A 60 -0.06 -53.68 34.70
N LEU A 61 0.69 -54.52 33.96
CA LEU A 61 1.70 -55.44 34.50
C LEU A 61 3.00 -55.30 33.71
N SER A 62 4.13 -55.48 34.39
CA SER A 62 5.50 -55.28 33.92
C SER A 62 6.25 -56.61 33.76
N LEU A 63 7.44 -56.56 33.13
CA LEU A 63 8.68 -57.36 33.35
C LEU A 63 9.47 -57.45 32.01
N SER A 64 10.81 -57.42 31.93
CA SER A 64 11.86 -57.30 32.96
C SER A 64 13.20 -56.83 32.37
N SER A 65 13.94 -55.97 33.09
CA SER A 65 15.42 -55.92 33.25
C SER A 65 16.34 -55.73 32.01
N THR A 66 17.54 -55.12 32.07
CA THR A 66 18.51 -54.94 33.17
C THR A 66 19.33 -53.64 33.07
N LEU A 67 19.56 -52.97 34.21
CA LEU A 67 20.83 -52.35 34.71
C LEU A 67 21.64 -51.38 33.80
N ARG A 68 22.19 -50.23 34.26
CA ARG A 68 22.73 -49.86 35.58
C ARG A 68 22.62 -48.33 35.80
N ARG A 69 22.46 -47.89 37.05
CA ARG A 69 22.42 -46.48 37.48
C ARG A 69 23.82 -46.04 37.94
N ARG A 70 24.30 -44.85 37.52
CA ARG A 70 25.40 -44.13 38.18
C ARG A 70 24.90 -42.72 38.52
N VAL A 71 25.04 -42.34 39.79
CA VAL A 71 24.65 -41.02 40.30
C VAL A 71 25.88 -40.12 40.28
N VAL A 72 25.72 -38.89 39.82
CA VAL A 72 26.69 -37.80 39.97
C VAL A 72 25.89 -36.56 40.38
N SER A 73 26.34 -35.88 41.43
CA SER A 73 25.70 -34.67 41.97
C SER A 73 25.96 -33.45 41.06
N PRO A 74 25.06 -32.44 41.04
CA PRO A 74 25.28 -31.24 40.25
C PRO A 74 26.35 -30.36 40.89
N SER A 75 27.46 -30.14 40.19
CA SER A 75 28.44 -29.10 40.53
C SER A 75 27.95 -27.75 40.01
N THR A 76 27.95 -26.74 40.87
CA THR A 76 27.70 -25.34 40.49
C THR A 76 28.87 -24.84 39.64
N THR A 77 28.62 -24.62 38.34
CA THR A 77 29.57 -23.92 37.46
C THR A 77 28.97 -22.58 37.07
N THR A 78 29.59 -21.51 37.56
CA THR A 78 29.28 -20.12 37.18
C THR A 78 29.53 -19.95 35.68
N ILE A 79 28.49 -19.60 34.91
CA ILE A 79 28.66 -19.20 33.52
C ILE A 79 29.02 -17.71 33.53
N THR A 80 30.31 -17.43 33.35
CA THR A 80 30.82 -16.07 33.08
C THR A 80 30.22 -15.61 31.75
N ALA A 81 29.72 -14.37 31.70
CA ALA A 81 29.22 -13.80 30.45
C ALA A 81 30.36 -13.68 29.42
N PRO A 82 30.14 -14.02 28.14
CA PRO A 82 30.99 -13.59 27.05
C PRO A 82 30.74 -12.09 26.83
N THR A 83 31.58 -11.26 27.43
CA THR A 83 31.90 -9.96 26.84
C THR A 83 32.70 -10.17 25.56
N ASP A 84 32.74 -9.13 24.74
CA ASP A 84 33.42 -9.06 23.43
C ASP A 84 32.67 -9.80 22.30
N ILE A 85 31.84 -9.02 21.62
CA ILE A 85 31.40 -9.30 20.25
C ILE A 85 32.65 -9.18 19.38
N ASP A 86 33.29 -10.31 19.06
CA ASP A 86 34.42 -10.33 18.13
C ASP A 86 33.90 -10.04 16.72
N ALA A 87 34.12 -8.79 16.28
CA ALA A 87 33.76 -8.32 14.95
C ALA A 87 34.89 -8.61 13.97
N THR A 88 35.17 -9.90 13.69
CA THR A 88 36.10 -10.30 12.63
C THR A 88 35.54 -11.44 11.75
N THR A 89 35.65 -11.22 10.43
CA THR A 89 35.44 -12.18 9.31
C THR A 89 34.08 -12.89 9.21
N ASP A 90 33.08 -12.17 8.68
CA ASP A 90 32.22 -12.67 7.60
C ASP A 90 31.85 -11.47 6.68
N ASP A 91 32.25 -11.57 5.42
CA ASP A 91 31.83 -10.81 4.23
C ASP A 91 31.87 -9.25 4.21
N ASP A 92 33.00 -8.69 3.79
CA ASP A 92 33.07 -7.38 3.10
C ASP A 92 32.81 -7.50 1.57
N ASP A 93 32.81 -8.73 1.02
CA ASP A 93 32.57 -9.02 -0.41
C ASP A 93 31.09 -9.04 -0.81
N ASP A 94 30.14 -9.14 0.14
CA ASP A 94 28.72 -9.44 -0.14
C ASP A 94 27.86 -8.23 -0.60
N ASP A 95 28.46 -7.05 -0.78
CA ASP A 95 27.84 -5.82 -1.31
C ASP A 95 28.64 -5.22 -2.49
N ASP A 96 29.13 -6.07 -3.40
CA ASP A 96 29.62 -5.63 -4.70
C ASP A 96 28.48 -5.11 -5.61
N ALA A 97 28.84 -4.38 -6.66
CA ALA A 97 27.87 -3.75 -7.57
C ALA A 97 27.03 -4.75 -8.40
N ALA A 98 27.54 -5.95 -8.67
CA ALA A 98 26.82 -7.01 -9.37
C ALA A 98 25.82 -7.71 -8.43
N ALA A 99 26.21 -8.00 -7.18
CA ALA A 99 25.33 -8.50 -6.13
C ALA A 99 24.18 -7.53 -5.87
N ALA A 100 24.48 -6.22 -5.76
CA ALA A 100 23.48 -5.15 -5.64
C ALA A 100 22.54 -5.08 -6.86
N PHE A 101 23.07 -5.17 -8.09
CA PHE A 101 22.25 -5.18 -9.31
C PHE A 101 21.27 -6.36 -9.32
N TRP A 102 21.71 -7.56 -8.94
CA TRP A 102 20.87 -8.76 -8.90
C TRP A 102 19.88 -8.74 -7.73
N ASP A 103 20.27 -8.28 -6.54
CA ASP A 103 19.35 -8.02 -5.42
C ASP A 103 18.19 -7.12 -5.87
N TYR A 104 18.52 -6.06 -6.61
CA TYR A 104 17.52 -5.16 -7.18
C TYR A 104 16.62 -5.86 -8.20
N GLN A 105 17.15 -6.69 -9.11
CA GLN A 105 16.29 -7.44 -10.04
C GLN A 105 15.35 -8.42 -9.30
N PHE A 106 15.87 -9.11 -8.28
CA PHE A 106 15.11 -10.10 -7.52
C PHE A 106 14.04 -9.50 -6.61
N LEU A 107 14.12 -8.20 -6.26
CA LEU A 107 13.05 -7.49 -5.55
C LEU A 107 11.73 -7.45 -6.34
N PHE A 108 11.80 -7.47 -7.68
CA PHE A 108 10.64 -7.38 -8.57
C PHE A 108 10.29 -8.73 -9.23
N ALA A 109 10.81 -9.86 -8.73
CA ALA A 109 10.62 -11.17 -9.35
C ALA A 109 9.13 -11.62 -9.35
N SER A 110 8.67 -12.19 -10.47
CA SER A 110 7.31 -12.71 -10.65
C SER A 110 6.90 -13.78 -9.63
N GLN A 111 5.79 -13.57 -8.91
CA GLN A 111 5.21 -14.54 -7.97
C GLN A 111 4.08 -15.34 -8.65
N ARG A 112 4.41 -16.46 -9.30
CA ARG A 112 3.43 -17.24 -10.08
C ARG A 112 2.45 -18.09 -9.25
N GLY A 113 2.84 -18.50 -8.04
CA GLY A 113 2.02 -19.35 -7.18
C GLY A 113 1.05 -18.56 -6.31
N GLU A 114 -0.17 -19.07 -6.14
CA GLU A 114 -1.19 -18.56 -5.22
C GLU A 114 -1.25 -19.43 -3.95
N THR A 115 -1.78 -18.91 -2.85
CA THR A 115 -2.05 -19.63 -1.61
C THR A 115 -3.54 -19.48 -1.31
N ALA A 116 -4.36 -20.22 -2.05
CA ALA A 116 -5.82 -20.15 -1.99
C ALA A 116 -6.42 -20.79 -0.73
N THR A 117 -5.71 -21.73 -0.10
CA THR A 117 -6.04 -22.30 1.21
C THR A 117 -5.16 -21.63 2.27
N PRO A 118 -5.72 -21.08 3.37
CA PRO A 118 -4.93 -20.42 4.40
C PRO A 118 -3.81 -21.31 4.96
N ALA A 119 -2.57 -20.81 4.91
CA ALA A 119 -1.39 -21.49 5.38
C ALA A 119 -0.91 -20.89 6.71
N ALA A 120 -0.76 -21.69 7.76
CA ALA A 120 -0.25 -21.22 9.04
C ALA A 120 1.21 -20.73 8.92
N LEU A 121 1.48 -19.52 9.42
CA LEU A 121 2.81 -18.96 9.52
C LEU A 121 3.51 -19.46 10.79
N ARG A 122 4.84 -19.60 10.70
CA ARG A 122 5.72 -19.98 11.81
C ARG A 122 6.51 -18.77 12.25
N ALA A 123 6.45 -18.42 13.54
CA ALA A 123 7.42 -17.48 14.14
C ALA A 123 8.82 -18.11 14.10
N VAL A 124 9.77 -17.40 13.47
CA VAL A 124 11.20 -17.76 13.45
C VAL A 124 12.03 -16.93 14.44
N GLU A 125 11.50 -15.81 14.89
CA GLU A 125 12.08 -14.91 15.88
C GLU A 125 10.94 -14.24 16.63
N GLY A 126 11.07 -14.07 17.95
CA GLY A 126 10.02 -13.54 18.80
C GLY A 126 8.76 -14.43 18.90
N VAL A 127 7.65 -13.84 19.33
CA VAL A 127 6.35 -14.51 19.51
C VAL A 127 5.22 -13.49 19.35
N VAL A 128 4.12 -13.88 18.70
CA VAL A 128 2.92 -13.03 18.64
C VAL A 128 2.27 -13.00 20.03
N PRO A 129 2.06 -11.82 20.65
CA PRO A 129 1.47 -11.71 21.97
C PRO A 129 0.05 -12.30 22.02
N ALA A 130 -0.34 -12.90 23.15
CA ALA A 130 -1.67 -13.48 23.32
C ALA A 130 -2.81 -12.44 23.37
N ASP A 131 -2.45 -11.17 23.58
CA ASP A 131 -3.30 -9.99 23.52
C ASP A 131 -3.15 -9.22 22.19
N PHE A 132 -2.37 -9.73 21.23
CA PHE A 132 -2.33 -9.16 19.88
C PHE A 132 -3.73 -9.23 19.27
N PRO A 133 -4.37 -8.11 18.89
CA PRO A 133 -5.80 -8.15 18.65
C PRO A 133 -6.13 -8.89 17.32
N ALA A 134 -7.32 -9.49 17.27
CA ALA A 134 -7.72 -10.35 16.15
C ALA A 134 -8.12 -9.51 14.93
N GLY A 135 -7.75 -9.93 13.71
CA GLY A 135 -8.09 -9.21 12.48
C GLY A 135 -7.34 -9.73 11.25
N THR A 136 -7.37 -9.00 10.14
CA THR A 136 -6.63 -9.38 8.92
C THR A 136 -5.90 -8.19 8.33
N TYR A 137 -4.59 -8.33 8.14
CA TYR A 137 -3.78 -7.39 7.37
C TYR A 137 -3.83 -7.74 5.88
N TYR A 138 -4.38 -6.85 5.04
CA TYR A 138 -4.46 -7.03 3.59
C TYR A 138 -3.43 -6.15 2.87
N LEU A 139 -2.74 -6.75 1.90
CA LEU A 139 -1.70 -6.10 1.10
C LEU A 139 -1.82 -6.55 -0.36
N ALA A 140 -2.31 -5.68 -1.23
CA ALA A 140 -2.21 -5.86 -2.68
C ALA A 140 -0.80 -5.48 -3.17
N GLY A 141 -0.65 -5.25 -4.46
CA GLY A 141 0.62 -4.92 -5.12
C GLY A 141 0.74 -5.68 -6.43
N PRO A 142 1.59 -5.25 -7.36
CA PRO A 142 1.89 -6.06 -8.54
C PRO A 142 2.43 -7.45 -8.13
N GLY A 143 2.01 -8.49 -8.83
CA GLY A 143 2.47 -9.86 -8.61
C GLY A 143 3.47 -10.33 -9.65
N LEU A 144 3.35 -9.82 -10.88
CA LEU A 144 3.98 -10.36 -12.09
C LEU A 144 4.78 -9.28 -12.84
N PHE A 145 6.06 -9.53 -13.06
CA PHE A 145 6.96 -8.69 -13.85
C PHE A 145 7.13 -9.18 -15.29
N SER A 146 7.06 -10.50 -15.47
CA SER A 146 7.40 -11.20 -16.70
C SER A 146 6.39 -12.29 -17.03
N ASP A 147 6.06 -12.44 -18.31
CA ASP A 147 5.19 -13.50 -18.80
C ASP A 147 5.98 -14.77 -19.19
N ASP A 148 5.28 -15.82 -19.64
CA ASP A 148 5.90 -17.08 -20.08
C ASP A 148 6.34 -17.05 -21.56
N HIS A 149 6.50 -15.85 -22.13
CA HIS A 149 6.81 -15.58 -23.53
C HIS A 149 7.92 -14.53 -23.76
N GLY A 150 8.56 -14.06 -22.68
CA GLY A 150 9.72 -13.16 -22.75
C GLY A 150 9.40 -11.67 -22.83
N SER A 151 8.16 -11.28 -22.53
CA SER A 151 7.84 -9.87 -22.23
C SER A 151 8.02 -9.58 -20.74
N THR A 152 8.59 -8.42 -20.44
CA THR A 152 8.52 -7.77 -19.13
C THR A 152 7.58 -6.57 -19.19
N VAL A 153 7.12 -6.14 -18.02
CA VAL A 153 6.38 -4.89 -17.82
C VAL A 153 7.02 -4.07 -16.71
N HIS A 154 6.82 -2.76 -16.75
CA HIS A 154 7.14 -1.87 -15.64
C HIS A 154 6.46 -2.37 -14.35
N PRO A 155 7.07 -2.23 -13.16
CA PRO A 155 6.50 -2.73 -11.91
C PRO A 155 5.02 -2.38 -11.69
N LEU A 156 4.61 -1.14 -11.98
CA LEU A 156 3.22 -0.68 -11.83
C LEU A 156 2.19 -1.33 -12.77
N ASP A 157 2.62 -1.97 -13.86
CA ASP A 157 1.74 -2.59 -14.86
C ASP A 157 1.48 -4.09 -14.58
N GLY A 158 2.07 -4.64 -13.51
CA GLY A 158 1.89 -6.03 -13.10
C GLY A 158 0.53 -6.28 -12.43
N HIS A 159 -0.10 -7.42 -12.74
CA HIS A 159 -1.40 -7.82 -12.18
C HIS A 159 -1.41 -7.85 -10.64
N GLY A 160 -2.49 -7.35 -10.05
CA GLY A 160 -2.67 -7.25 -8.60
C GLY A 160 -2.69 -8.61 -7.91
N TYR A 161 -1.80 -8.77 -6.93
CA TYR A 161 -1.60 -9.96 -6.12
C TYR A 161 -1.92 -9.61 -4.66
N LEU A 162 -3.17 -9.89 -4.28
CA LEU A 162 -3.69 -9.69 -2.95
C LEU A 162 -3.13 -10.75 -2.00
N ARG A 163 -2.60 -10.28 -0.87
CA ARG A 163 -2.14 -11.07 0.26
C ARG A 163 -2.98 -10.73 1.49
N ALA A 164 -3.25 -11.71 2.32
CA ALA A 164 -3.94 -11.55 3.59
C ALA A 164 -3.17 -12.28 4.70
N PHE A 165 -2.97 -11.61 5.83
CA PHE A 165 -2.39 -12.16 7.05
C PHE A 165 -3.47 -12.07 8.15
N SER A 166 -4.16 -13.18 8.41
CA SER A 166 -5.25 -13.25 9.39
C SER A 166 -4.73 -13.70 10.75
N PHE A 167 -4.95 -12.87 11.77
CA PHE A 167 -4.59 -13.09 13.16
C PHE A 167 -5.82 -13.59 13.93
N ASP A 168 -5.77 -14.82 14.42
CA ASP A 168 -6.77 -15.37 15.33
C ASP A 168 -6.35 -15.09 16.79
N GLY A 169 -6.97 -14.07 17.40
CA GLY A 169 -6.71 -13.71 18.80
C GLY A 169 -7.16 -14.74 19.84
N ALA A 170 -7.90 -15.79 19.46
CA ALA A 170 -8.26 -16.89 20.37
C ALA A 170 -7.20 -18.00 20.40
N SER A 171 -6.49 -18.24 19.28
CA SER A 171 -5.46 -19.29 19.18
C SER A 171 -4.03 -18.77 19.08
N GLY A 172 -3.82 -17.46 18.84
CA GLY A 172 -2.53 -16.86 18.56
C GLY A 172 -1.95 -17.25 17.19
N LEU A 173 -2.72 -17.94 16.34
CA LEU A 173 -2.28 -18.37 15.02
C LEU A 173 -2.39 -17.23 14.01
N VAL A 174 -1.38 -17.10 13.16
CA VAL A 174 -1.40 -16.21 12.00
C VAL A 174 -1.46 -17.07 10.74
N ALA A 175 -2.48 -16.87 9.92
CA ALA A 175 -2.66 -17.57 8.65
C ALA A 175 -2.41 -16.63 7.46
N TYR A 176 -1.76 -17.15 6.42
CA TYR A 176 -1.50 -16.43 5.17
C TYR A 176 -2.32 -17.02 4.02
N SER A 177 -2.97 -16.14 3.28
CA SER A 177 -3.64 -16.44 2.01
C SER A 177 -3.16 -15.46 0.94
N ALA A 178 -3.11 -15.88 -0.32
CA ALA A 178 -2.81 -14.97 -1.42
C ALA A 178 -3.38 -15.42 -2.76
N ARG A 179 -3.88 -14.46 -3.55
CA ARG A 179 -4.45 -14.66 -4.89
C ARG A 179 -4.19 -13.47 -5.79
N TYR A 180 -4.18 -13.70 -7.10
CA TYR A 180 -4.37 -12.61 -8.06
C TYR A 180 -5.83 -12.18 -8.09
N VAL A 181 -6.06 -10.87 -8.23
CA VAL A 181 -7.41 -10.33 -8.49
C VAL A 181 -7.84 -10.77 -9.90
N GLU A 182 -9.06 -11.30 -10.04
CA GLU A 182 -9.61 -11.83 -11.31
C GLU A 182 -10.11 -10.72 -12.24
N THR A 183 -9.26 -9.73 -12.50
CA THR A 183 -9.57 -8.65 -13.44
C THR A 183 -9.81 -9.19 -14.85
N GLU A 184 -10.56 -8.46 -15.67
CA GLU A 184 -10.73 -8.79 -17.09
C GLU A 184 -9.39 -9.01 -17.79
N ALA A 185 -8.43 -8.09 -17.59
CA ALA A 185 -7.10 -8.20 -18.17
C ALA A 185 -6.31 -9.42 -17.66
N ARG A 186 -6.47 -9.83 -16.38
CA ARG A 186 -5.86 -11.05 -15.85
C ARG A 186 -6.45 -12.29 -16.51
N ARG A 187 -7.77 -12.33 -16.73
CA ARG A 187 -8.45 -13.41 -17.46
C ARG A 187 -8.06 -13.48 -18.94
N GLU A 188 -7.83 -12.34 -19.60
CA GLU A 188 -7.37 -12.29 -20.99
C GLU A 188 -5.87 -12.64 -21.16
N GLU A 189 -5.05 -12.39 -20.14
CA GLU A 189 -3.60 -12.62 -20.15
C GLU A 189 -3.18 -13.96 -19.49
N THR A 190 -4.15 -14.81 -19.12
CA THR A 190 -3.91 -16.16 -18.58
C THR A 190 -4.55 -17.23 -19.45
N VAL A 191 -3.86 -18.37 -19.57
CA VAL A 191 -4.38 -19.59 -20.21
C VAL A 191 -4.15 -20.75 -19.26
N GLU A 192 -5.25 -21.38 -18.81
CA GLU A 192 -5.18 -22.64 -18.08
C GLU A 192 -4.90 -23.80 -19.04
N SER A 193 -4.03 -24.71 -18.62
CA SER A 193 -3.65 -25.88 -19.40
C SER A 193 -3.40 -27.09 -18.49
N GLY A 194 -3.33 -28.30 -19.06
CA GLY A 194 -2.96 -29.51 -18.30
C GLY A 194 -1.56 -29.46 -17.67
N ALA A 195 -0.72 -28.47 -18.03
CA ALA A 195 0.58 -28.19 -17.42
C ALA A 195 0.54 -27.03 -16.40
N GLY A 196 -0.64 -26.55 -16.03
CA GLY A 196 -0.88 -25.39 -15.16
C GLY A 196 -1.14 -24.09 -15.93
N ARG A 197 -1.32 -23.01 -15.16
CA ARG A 197 -1.57 -21.66 -15.66
C ARG A 197 -0.34 -21.07 -16.34
N ARG A 198 -0.53 -20.55 -17.55
CA ARG A 198 0.47 -19.77 -18.29
C ARG A 198 0.02 -18.33 -18.46
N TRP A 199 0.98 -17.42 -18.43
CA TRP A 199 0.80 -15.99 -18.61
C TRP A 199 1.32 -15.55 -19.97
N ARG A 200 0.56 -14.68 -20.64
CA ARG A 200 0.97 -13.98 -21.85
C ARG A 200 0.46 -12.55 -21.76
N PHE A 201 1.36 -11.58 -21.75
CA PHE A 201 0.94 -10.18 -21.85
C PHE A 201 0.38 -9.90 -23.25
N THR A 202 -0.79 -9.27 -23.31
CA THR A 202 -1.50 -8.88 -24.54
C THR A 202 -1.83 -7.40 -24.55
N HIS A 203 -2.02 -6.80 -23.38
CA HIS A 203 -2.28 -5.37 -23.18
C HIS A 203 -1.01 -4.63 -22.80
N ARG A 204 -0.77 -3.48 -23.44
CA ARG A 204 0.14 -2.48 -22.90
C ARG A 204 -0.46 -1.96 -21.58
N GLY A 205 0.39 -1.66 -20.61
CA GLY A 205 0.01 -0.79 -19.49
C GLY A 205 0.57 0.62 -19.73
N PRO A 206 0.20 1.61 -18.90
CA PRO A 206 0.67 2.99 -19.07
C PRO A 206 2.20 3.14 -19.16
N PHE A 207 2.95 2.25 -18.51
CA PHE A 207 4.40 2.33 -18.37
C PHE A 207 5.18 1.30 -19.23
N SER A 208 4.51 0.48 -20.06
CA SER A 208 5.15 -0.67 -20.73
C SER A 208 4.89 -0.80 -22.23
N VAL A 209 5.91 -1.28 -22.95
CA VAL A 209 5.79 -1.80 -24.33
C VAL A 209 6.06 -3.30 -24.34
N LEU A 210 5.15 -4.10 -24.90
CA LEU A 210 5.28 -5.55 -24.95
C LEU A 210 6.20 -6.03 -26.10
N ARG A 211 7.02 -7.05 -25.84
CA ARG A 211 7.83 -7.72 -26.85
C ARG A 211 7.00 -8.77 -27.59
N GLY A 212 7.05 -8.77 -28.93
CA GLY A 212 6.36 -9.76 -29.77
C GLY A 212 4.84 -9.58 -29.92
N GLY A 213 4.22 -8.62 -29.23
CA GLY A 213 2.82 -8.23 -29.47
C GLY A 213 2.64 -7.56 -30.85
N LYS A 214 1.40 -7.55 -31.37
CA LYS A 214 1.06 -6.79 -32.59
C LYS A 214 1.33 -5.30 -32.36
N LYS A 215 2.42 -4.77 -32.93
CA LYS A 215 2.77 -3.33 -32.81
C LYS A 215 1.68 -2.42 -33.42
N ILE A 216 1.02 -2.91 -34.48
CA ILE A 216 -0.06 -2.24 -35.20
C ILE A 216 -1.41 -2.85 -34.77
N GLY A 217 -2.37 -2.01 -34.39
CA GLY A 217 -3.75 -2.41 -34.09
C GLY A 217 -4.02 -2.96 -32.68
N ASN A 218 -3.04 -2.92 -31.77
CA ASN A 218 -3.31 -3.20 -30.35
C ASN A 218 -3.80 -1.93 -29.65
N VAL A 219 -5.13 -1.78 -29.59
CA VAL A 219 -5.81 -0.53 -29.18
C VAL A 219 -6.06 -0.43 -27.67
N LYS A 220 -6.26 -1.55 -26.97
CA LYS A 220 -6.56 -1.59 -25.53
C LYS A 220 -5.26 -1.38 -24.74
N VAL A 221 -5.10 -0.15 -24.26
CA VAL A 221 -3.84 0.42 -23.74
C VAL A 221 -3.90 0.73 -22.23
N MET A 222 -5.10 0.82 -21.66
CA MET A 222 -5.32 0.82 -20.21
C MET A 222 -5.88 -0.54 -19.79
N LYS A 223 -5.10 -1.31 -19.03
CA LYS A 223 -5.61 -2.50 -18.32
C LYS A 223 -5.78 -2.21 -16.84
N ASN A 224 -6.98 -2.43 -16.32
CA ASN A 224 -7.20 -2.41 -14.88
C ASN A 224 -6.56 -3.67 -14.25
N VAL A 225 -5.52 -3.44 -13.45
CA VAL A 225 -4.73 -4.49 -12.80
C VAL A 225 -5.05 -4.64 -11.30
N ALA A 226 -5.90 -3.79 -10.72
CA ALA A 226 -6.34 -3.85 -9.32
C ALA A 226 -5.18 -4.07 -8.31
N ASN A 227 -4.08 -3.34 -8.51
CA ASN A 227 -2.79 -3.63 -7.86
C ASN A 227 -2.30 -2.54 -6.89
N THR A 228 -3.06 -1.46 -6.69
CA THR A 228 -2.49 -0.21 -6.14
C THR A 228 -2.88 0.07 -4.70
N SER A 229 -4.04 -0.36 -4.19
CA SER A 229 -4.35 -0.32 -2.76
C SER A 229 -5.45 -1.32 -2.39
N VAL A 230 -5.66 -1.57 -1.09
CA VAL A 230 -6.81 -2.33 -0.58
C VAL A 230 -7.64 -1.44 0.32
N LEU A 231 -8.94 -1.34 0.09
CA LEU A 231 -9.90 -0.64 0.95
C LEU A 231 -10.78 -1.64 1.66
N ARG A 232 -10.94 -1.47 2.98
CA ARG A 232 -12.05 -2.05 3.73
C ARG A 232 -12.93 -0.93 4.26
N TRP A 233 -14.19 -0.93 3.85
CA TRP A 233 -15.20 -0.04 4.40
C TRP A 233 -16.52 -0.80 4.61
N GLY A 234 -17.12 -0.63 5.79
CA GLY A 234 -18.28 -1.41 6.21
C GLY A 234 -18.09 -2.92 6.08
N SER A 235 -18.97 -3.57 5.31
CA SER A 235 -18.90 -5.01 5.02
C SER A 235 -18.09 -5.39 3.78
N ARG A 236 -17.54 -4.43 3.01
CA ARG A 236 -16.92 -4.68 1.70
C ARG A 236 -15.40 -4.55 1.71
N LEU A 237 -14.72 -5.44 0.99
CA LEU A 237 -13.28 -5.40 0.76
C LEU A 237 -13.03 -5.17 -0.74
N LEU A 238 -12.28 -4.13 -1.08
CA LEU A 238 -12.06 -3.69 -2.45
C LEU A 238 -10.56 -3.60 -2.77
N CYS A 239 -10.14 -4.08 -3.93
CA CYS A 239 -8.82 -3.78 -4.51
C CYS A 239 -8.94 -2.63 -5.50
N LEU A 240 -8.16 -1.56 -5.30
CA LEU A 240 -8.20 -0.36 -6.13
C LEU A 240 -7.03 -0.33 -7.12
N TRP A 241 -7.20 0.43 -8.18
CA TRP A 241 -6.15 0.78 -9.12
C TRP A 241 -6.38 2.18 -9.68
N GLU A 242 -5.29 2.94 -9.78
CA GLU A 242 -5.25 4.37 -10.10
C GLU A 242 -6.09 4.81 -11.30
N GLY A 243 -6.30 3.95 -12.29
CA GLY A 243 -6.90 4.28 -13.57
C GLY A 243 -8.36 3.87 -13.77
N GLY A 244 -9.05 3.30 -12.78
CA GLY A 244 -10.38 2.73 -13.01
C GLY A 244 -11.13 2.25 -11.77
N ALA A 245 -12.28 1.61 -11.99
CA ALA A 245 -13.15 1.15 -10.92
C ALA A 245 -12.50 0.03 -10.07
N PRO A 246 -12.80 -0.03 -8.76
CA PRO A 246 -12.30 -1.09 -7.88
C PRO A 246 -12.91 -2.45 -8.20
N TYR A 247 -12.25 -3.51 -7.71
CA TYR A 247 -12.78 -4.87 -7.70
C TYR A 247 -13.15 -5.29 -6.28
N GLU A 248 -14.36 -5.82 -6.08
CA GLU A 248 -14.79 -6.37 -4.78
C GLU A 248 -14.27 -7.80 -4.58
N ILE A 249 -13.88 -8.09 -3.34
CA ILE A 249 -13.20 -9.31 -2.92
C ILE A 249 -13.94 -9.95 -1.73
N GLU A 250 -14.11 -11.27 -1.77
CA GLU A 250 -14.56 -12.06 -0.64
C GLU A 250 -13.45 -12.20 0.41
N GLN A 251 -13.71 -11.81 1.65
CA GLN A 251 -12.69 -11.56 2.67
C GLN A 251 -11.97 -12.83 3.13
N GLY A 252 -12.70 -13.95 3.21
CA GLY A 252 -12.16 -15.21 3.71
C GLY A 252 -11.40 -16.01 2.65
N THR A 253 -11.93 -16.07 1.42
CA THR A 253 -11.35 -16.88 0.34
C THR A 253 -10.41 -16.10 -0.58
N LEU A 254 -10.48 -14.77 -0.55
CA LEU A 254 -9.86 -13.83 -1.50
C LEU A 254 -10.36 -13.98 -2.94
N ASP A 255 -11.50 -14.65 -3.17
CA ASP A 255 -12.11 -14.72 -4.49
C ASP A 255 -12.64 -13.34 -4.91
N THR A 256 -12.44 -12.97 -6.18
CA THR A 256 -12.94 -11.70 -6.72
C THR A 256 -14.40 -11.83 -7.11
N LEU A 257 -15.26 -10.98 -6.55
CA LEU A 257 -16.70 -10.97 -6.83
C LEU A 257 -17.03 -10.26 -8.14
N GLY A 258 -16.29 -9.21 -8.48
CA GLY A 258 -16.46 -8.45 -9.72
C GLY A 258 -15.97 -7.01 -9.61
N LEU A 259 -16.27 -6.19 -10.62
CA LEU A 259 -16.14 -4.74 -10.53
C LEU A 259 -17.16 -4.20 -9.52
N PHE A 260 -16.74 -3.26 -8.68
CA PHE A 260 -17.62 -2.54 -7.76
C PHE A 260 -17.85 -1.12 -8.29
N ASP A 261 -19.11 -0.83 -8.63
CA ASP A 261 -19.51 0.51 -9.05
C ASP A 261 -19.68 1.41 -7.82
N MET A 262 -18.64 2.19 -7.52
CA MET A 262 -18.60 3.10 -6.37
C MET A 262 -19.20 4.48 -6.70
N ILE A 263 -19.21 4.85 -7.98
CA ILE A 263 -19.66 6.16 -8.45
C ILE A 263 -20.68 5.90 -9.54
N GLU A 264 -21.97 5.97 -9.19
CA GLU A 264 -23.05 6.07 -10.17
C GLU A 264 -22.80 7.31 -11.03
N ALA A 265 -22.11 7.14 -12.16
CA ALA A 265 -21.71 8.23 -13.03
C ALA A 265 -22.82 8.51 -14.04
N PRO A 266 -23.68 9.54 -13.85
CA PRO A 266 -24.45 10.05 -14.96
C PRO A 266 -23.48 10.53 -16.05
N VAL A 267 -23.77 10.21 -17.30
CA VAL A 267 -23.04 10.75 -18.46
C VAL A 267 -23.47 12.21 -18.63
N THR A 268 -22.92 13.10 -17.80
CA THR A 268 -23.11 14.55 -17.92
C THR A 268 -22.20 15.09 -19.00
N ASP A 269 -22.77 15.81 -19.97
CA ASP A 269 -21.99 16.58 -20.93
C ASP A 269 -21.05 17.55 -20.19
N PRO A 270 -19.78 17.69 -20.65
CA PRO A 270 -18.78 18.46 -19.92
C PRO A 270 -19.17 19.94 -19.84
N ILE A 271 -19.05 20.50 -18.64
CA ILE A 271 -19.21 21.94 -18.39
C ILE A 271 -18.29 22.72 -19.35
N PRO A 272 -18.82 23.72 -20.11
CA PRO A 272 -18.02 24.49 -21.04
C PRO A 272 -16.88 25.23 -20.33
N GLY A 273 -15.64 24.87 -20.66
CA GLY A 273 -14.48 25.67 -20.29
C GLY A 273 -14.44 27.00 -21.07
N PRO A 274 -13.52 27.92 -20.71
CA PRO A 274 -13.35 29.16 -21.45
C PRO A 274 -13.07 28.89 -22.95
N PRO A 275 -13.55 29.75 -23.86
CA PRO A 275 -13.60 29.45 -25.29
C PRO A 275 -12.24 29.63 -25.98
N ASP A 276 -11.27 28.77 -25.66
CA ASP A 276 -10.05 28.65 -26.46
C ASP A 276 -10.29 27.70 -27.64
N LEU A 277 -10.25 28.26 -28.85
CA LEU A 277 -10.61 27.59 -30.10
C LEU A 277 -9.66 26.43 -30.41
N LEU A 278 -8.37 26.58 -30.11
CA LEU A 278 -7.36 25.56 -30.36
C LEU A 278 -7.53 24.35 -29.44
N LEU A 279 -7.82 24.60 -28.16
CA LEU A 279 -8.04 23.52 -27.19
C LEU A 279 -9.27 22.69 -27.58
N ASN A 280 -10.39 23.34 -27.90
CA ASN A 280 -11.61 22.67 -28.34
C ASN A 280 -11.43 21.78 -29.58
N ILE A 281 -10.52 22.14 -30.49
CA ILE A 281 -10.15 21.29 -31.64
C ILE A 281 -9.35 20.07 -31.17
N ALA A 282 -8.33 20.27 -30.33
CA ALA A 282 -7.54 19.16 -29.78
C ALA A 282 -8.42 18.16 -28.99
N THR A 283 -9.32 18.64 -28.13
CA THR A 283 -10.26 17.80 -27.37
C THR A 283 -11.15 16.96 -28.29
N ARG A 284 -11.63 17.52 -29.41
CA ARG A 284 -12.44 16.80 -30.41
C ARG A 284 -11.68 15.67 -31.12
N PHE A 285 -10.37 15.80 -31.32
CA PHE A 285 -9.53 14.73 -31.86
C PHE A 285 -9.09 13.71 -30.80
N LEU A 286 -8.88 14.14 -29.56
CA LEU A 286 -8.43 13.28 -28.45
C LEU A 286 -9.54 12.39 -27.89
N LYS A 287 -10.79 12.87 -27.79
CA LYS A 287 -11.92 12.10 -27.22
C LYS A 287 -12.17 10.74 -27.92
N PRO A 288 -12.23 10.65 -29.26
CA PRO A 288 -12.35 9.38 -29.95
C PRO A 288 -11.19 8.42 -29.69
N ILE A 289 -9.99 8.95 -29.43
CA ILE A 289 -8.80 8.13 -29.10
C ILE A 289 -8.89 7.65 -27.66
N LEU A 290 -9.17 8.52 -26.69
CA LEU A 290 -9.29 8.17 -25.27
C LEU A 290 -10.39 7.14 -24.99
N HIS A 291 -11.61 7.38 -25.48
CA HIS A 291 -12.76 6.51 -25.18
C HIS A 291 -12.93 5.38 -26.20
N GLY A 292 -12.60 5.62 -27.48
CA GLY A 292 -12.77 4.62 -28.54
C GLY A 292 -11.55 3.70 -28.72
N VAL A 293 -10.35 4.26 -28.82
CA VAL A 293 -9.12 3.46 -28.99
C VAL A 293 -8.68 2.89 -27.63
N PHE A 294 -8.41 3.74 -26.64
CA PHE A 294 -7.84 3.33 -25.36
C PHE A 294 -8.86 2.81 -24.33
N GLN A 295 -10.16 2.93 -24.60
CA GLN A 295 -11.27 2.45 -23.75
C GLN A 295 -11.25 2.99 -22.32
N MET A 296 -10.77 4.24 -22.13
CA MET A 296 -10.71 4.85 -20.80
C MET A 296 -12.11 5.24 -20.29
N PRO A 297 -12.47 4.89 -19.04
CA PRO A 297 -13.72 5.33 -18.43
C PRO A 297 -13.72 6.87 -18.28
N PRO A 298 -14.89 7.55 -18.33
CA PRO A 298 -14.94 9.02 -18.24
C PRO A 298 -14.32 9.57 -16.96
N LYS A 299 -14.59 8.92 -15.82
CA LYS A 299 -13.97 9.19 -14.52
C LYS A 299 -13.06 8.02 -14.11
N ARG A 300 -11.90 8.34 -13.54
CA ARG A 300 -10.90 7.42 -12.96
C ARG A 300 -10.84 7.65 -11.45
N LEU A 301 -11.04 6.60 -10.65
CA LEU A 301 -10.93 6.66 -9.19
C LEU A 301 -9.45 6.61 -8.78
N LEU A 302 -9.00 7.51 -7.90
CA LEU A 302 -7.66 7.43 -7.33
C LEU A 302 -7.57 6.24 -6.37
N SER A 303 -6.37 5.65 -6.27
CA SER A 303 -6.12 4.51 -5.37
C SER A 303 -6.02 4.91 -3.89
N HIS A 304 -5.71 6.18 -3.61
CA HIS A 304 -5.65 6.72 -2.26
C HIS A 304 -7.00 7.26 -1.81
N TYR A 305 -7.54 6.63 -0.77
CA TYR A 305 -8.72 7.05 -0.03
C TYR A 305 -8.30 7.54 1.37
N LYS A 306 -9.16 8.31 2.04
CA LYS A 306 -8.97 8.68 3.45
C LYS A 306 -10.22 8.34 4.25
N ILE A 307 -10.08 8.12 5.56
CA ILE A 307 -11.19 7.82 6.47
C ILE A 307 -11.26 8.94 7.51
N ASP A 308 -12.42 9.60 7.62
CA ASP A 308 -12.75 10.50 8.72
C ASP A 308 -13.36 9.66 9.84
N ALA A 309 -12.52 9.26 10.79
CA ALA A 309 -12.93 8.43 11.93
C ALA A 309 -13.95 9.15 12.83
N ARG A 310 -13.91 10.50 12.91
CA ARG A 310 -14.81 11.30 13.75
C ARG A 310 -16.23 11.37 13.18
N ARG A 311 -16.36 11.52 11.87
CA ARG A 311 -17.66 11.52 11.15
C ARG A 311 -18.09 10.12 10.71
N ASN A 312 -17.23 9.10 10.86
CA ASN A 312 -17.40 7.73 10.36
C ASN A 312 -17.72 7.72 8.85
N ARG A 313 -16.82 8.32 8.06
CA ARG A 313 -16.96 8.44 6.60
C ARG A 313 -15.72 7.93 5.87
N LEU A 314 -15.96 7.27 4.73
CA LEU A 314 -14.95 7.03 3.69
C LEU A 314 -14.97 8.21 2.74
N ILE A 315 -13.79 8.71 2.35
CA ILE A 315 -13.64 9.77 1.35
C ILE A 315 -12.75 9.25 0.22
N VAL A 316 -13.22 9.40 -1.01
CA VAL A 316 -12.51 9.00 -2.25
C VAL A 316 -12.57 10.12 -3.28
N VAL A 317 -11.64 10.08 -4.23
CA VAL A 317 -11.50 11.10 -5.28
C VAL A 317 -11.53 10.45 -6.66
N SER A 318 -12.26 11.06 -7.59
CA SER A 318 -12.15 10.76 -9.02
C SER A 318 -11.63 11.96 -9.81
N CYS A 319 -10.80 11.69 -10.82
CA CYS A 319 -10.44 12.67 -11.85
C CYS A 319 -11.12 12.31 -13.18
N ASN A 320 -11.28 13.27 -14.10
CA ASN A 320 -11.70 12.94 -15.46
C ASN A 320 -10.52 12.34 -16.23
N ALA A 321 -10.77 11.29 -17.03
CA ALA A 321 -9.73 10.63 -17.83
C ALA A 321 -9.08 11.56 -18.88
N GLU A 322 -9.86 12.49 -19.43
CA GLU A 322 -9.39 13.45 -20.42
C GLU A 322 -8.40 14.49 -19.86
N ASP A 323 -8.44 14.77 -18.56
CA ASP A 323 -7.57 15.77 -17.92
C ASP A 323 -6.09 15.33 -17.90
N MET A 324 -5.80 14.05 -18.11
CA MET A 324 -4.42 13.62 -18.39
C MET A 324 -3.84 14.32 -19.64
N LEU A 325 -4.68 14.70 -20.62
CA LEU A 325 -4.25 15.28 -21.90
C LEU A 325 -4.79 16.69 -22.16
N LEU A 326 -5.52 17.30 -21.21
CA LEU A 326 -6.06 18.66 -21.32
C LEU A 326 -5.42 19.55 -20.24
N PRO A 327 -5.21 20.85 -20.50
CA PRO A 327 -4.60 21.77 -19.53
C PRO A 327 -5.61 22.26 -18.49
N ARG A 328 -6.32 21.31 -17.87
CA ARG A 328 -7.28 21.50 -16.78
C ARG A 328 -7.28 20.26 -15.90
N SER A 329 -7.76 20.37 -14.67
CA SER A 329 -7.89 19.24 -13.76
C SER A 329 -9.21 19.32 -13.00
N ASN A 330 -10.06 18.33 -13.20
CA ASN A 330 -11.32 18.16 -12.49
C ASN A 330 -11.12 17.10 -11.40
N PHE A 331 -11.53 17.43 -10.17
CA PHE A 331 -11.51 16.55 -9.02
C PHE A 331 -12.92 16.49 -8.42
N THR A 332 -13.50 15.29 -8.36
CA THR A 332 -14.75 15.06 -7.63
C THR A 332 -14.43 14.26 -6.37
N PHE A 333 -14.76 14.83 -5.21
CA PHE A 333 -14.65 14.20 -3.90
C PHE A 333 -16.01 13.65 -3.50
N TYR A 334 -16.05 12.41 -3.04
CA TYR A 334 -17.26 11.74 -2.57
C TYR A 334 -17.04 11.26 -1.14
N GLU A 335 -18.00 11.53 -0.24
CA GLU A 335 -18.01 10.98 1.12
C GLU A 335 -19.14 9.97 1.28
N PHE A 336 -18.83 8.79 1.83
CA PHE A 336 -19.76 7.68 1.98
C PHE A 336 -19.94 7.23 3.44
N ASP A 337 -21.16 6.81 3.81
CA ASP A 337 -21.40 6.04 5.03
C ASP A 337 -20.89 4.59 4.90
N THR A 338 -20.91 3.81 5.99
CA THR A 338 -20.47 2.42 6.01
C THR A 338 -21.26 1.45 5.11
N ASN A 339 -22.36 1.89 4.52
CA ASN A 339 -23.17 1.11 3.56
C ASN A 339 -22.90 1.54 2.11
N PHE A 340 -21.92 2.42 1.88
CA PHE A 340 -21.68 3.11 0.60
C PHE A 340 -22.82 4.01 0.14
N LYS A 341 -23.64 4.53 1.07
CA LYS A 341 -24.57 5.62 0.75
C LYS A 341 -23.78 6.93 0.67
N LEU A 342 -23.90 7.62 -0.47
CA LEU A 342 -23.33 8.95 -0.67
C LEU A 342 -23.92 9.96 0.34
N LEU A 343 -23.04 10.70 1.02
CA LEU A 343 -23.37 11.71 2.04
C LEU A 343 -22.98 13.13 1.62
N ASN A 344 -21.91 13.27 0.85
CA ASN A 344 -21.39 14.55 0.34
C ASN A 344 -20.73 14.31 -1.02
N GLU A 345 -20.89 15.27 -1.93
CA GLU A 345 -20.20 15.29 -3.22
C GLU A 345 -19.77 16.74 -3.51
N ARG A 346 -18.50 16.94 -3.87
CA ARG A 346 -17.96 18.25 -4.26
C ARG A 346 -17.09 18.10 -5.50
N GLU A 347 -17.42 18.83 -6.56
CA GLU A 347 -16.64 18.86 -7.80
C GLU A 347 -15.89 20.19 -7.93
N PHE A 348 -14.61 20.11 -8.26
CA PHE A 348 -13.70 21.25 -8.41
C PHE A 348 -13.02 21.17 -9.77
N CYS A 349 -13.15 22.21 -10.59
CA CYS A 349 -12.46 22.35 -11.87
C CYS A 349 -11.37 23.42 -11.73
N ILE A 350 -10.11 23.03 -11.89
CA ILE A 350 -8.94 23.90 -11.76
C ILE A 350 -8.31 24.11 -13.15
N PRO A 351 -8.08 25.36 -13.59
CA PRO A 351 -7.56 25.68 -14.93
C PRO A 351 -6.04 25.56 -15.05
N GLU A 352 -5.44 24.54 -14.43
CA GLU A 352 -4.02 24.16 -14.58
C GLU A 352 -3.91 22.65 -14.87
N HIS A 353 -2.78 22.21 -15.44
CA HIS A 353 -2.55 20.80 -15.78
C HIS A 353 -1.80 20.09 -14.65
N PHE A 354 -2.52 19.29 -13.85
CA PHE A 354 -1.94 18.54 -12.75
C PHE A 354 -2.09 17.03 -12.92
N MET A 355 -1.17 16.30 -12.29
CA MET A 355 -1.37 14.92 -11.90
C MET A 355 -1.20 14.83 -10.39
N ILE A 356 -2.16 14.22 -9.71
CA ILE A 356 -2.02 13.84 -8.31
C ILE A 356 -2.14 12.33 -8.20
N HIS A 357 -1.40 11.78 -7.25
CA HIS A 357 -1.49 10.38 -6.85
C HIS A 357 -2.24 10.27 -5.52
N ASP A 358 -1.76 11.02 -4.52
CA ASP A 358 -2.36 11.16 -3.21
C ASP A 358 -2.73 12.63 -2.91
N TRP A 359 -3.49 12.84 -1.84
CA TRP A 359 -4.11 14.09 -1.40
C TRP A 359 -4.30 14.02 0.13
N ALA A 360 -4.67 15.11 0.80
CA ALA A 360 -4.94 15.06 2.24
C ALA A 360 -6.30 15.66 2.64
N LEU A 361 -6.73 15.32 3.86
CA LEU A 361 -8.01 15.71 4.43
C LEU A 361 -7.76 16.43 5.75
N THR A 362 -8.50 17.49 6.02
CA THR A 362 -8.61 18.11 7.35
C THR A 362 -10.07 18.09 7.81
N ASP A 363 -10.44 18.85 8.84
CA ASP A 363 -11.82 18.88 9.29
C ASP A 363 -12.73 19.56 8.26
N THR A 364 -12.27 20.68 7.68
CA THR A 364 -13.03 21.58 6.81
C THR A 364 -12.57 21.61 5.35
N HIS A 365 -11.39 21.05 5.02
CA HIS A 365 -10.82 21.11 3.67
C HIS A 365 -10.36 19.75 3.10
N TYR A 366 -10.39 19.66 1.77
CA TYR A 366 -9.53 18.74 1.02
C TYR A 366 -8.29 19.50 0.54
N LEU A 367 -7.12 18.88 0.67
CA LEU A 367 -5.84 19.44 0.27
C LEU A 367 -5.32 18.74 -0.99
N ILE A 368 -5.04 19.54 -2.03
CA ILE A 368 -4.40 19.07 -3.26
C ILE A 368 -3.05 19.77 -3.39
N PHE A 369 -1.97 18.98 -3.40
CA PHE A 369 -0.65 19.41 -3.83
C PHE A 369 -0.52 19.14 -5.33
N GLY A 370 -0.63 20.18 -6.16
CA GLY A 370 -0.78 20.02 -7.61
C GLY A 370 0.54 19.78 -8.32
N ASN A 371 0.95 18.51 -8.53
CA ASN A 371 2.17 18.24 -9.29
C ASN A 371 1.97 18.65 -10.76
N ARG A 372 2.76 19.64 -11.20
CA ARG A 372 2.63 20.29 -12.50
C ARG A 372 3.15 19.39 -13.62
N ILE A 373 2.29 19.11 -14.59
CA ILE A 373 2.61 18.31 -15.78
C ILE A 373 2.36 19.09 -17.07
N LYS A 374 2.88 18.56 -18.17
CA LYS A 374 2.62 19.02 -19.53
C LYS A 374 2.66 17.83 -20.48
N LEU A 375 2.00 17.98 -21.63
CA LEU A 375 2.19 17.08 -22.76
C LEU A 375 3.61 17.20 -23.32
N ASP A 376 4.27 16.05 -23.51
CA ASP A 376 5.44 15.94 -24.38
C ASP A 376 5.00 15.51 -25.78
N VAL A 377 5.10 16.40 -26.76
CA VAL A 377 4.59 16.16 -28.12
C VAL A 377 5.34 15.03 -28.84
N PRO A 378 6.69 14.94 -28.81
CA PRO A 378 7.42 13.80 -29.37
C PRO A 378 7.05 12.47 -28.70
N GLY A 379 7.05 12.41 -27.37
CA GLY A 379 6.66 11.22 -26.62
C GLY A 379 5.21 10.82 -26.83
N SER A 380 4.29 11.77 -27.02
CA SER A 380 2.89 11.50 -27.39
C SER A 380 2.77 10.81 -28.74
N LEU A 381 3.54 11.22 -29.75
CA LEU A 381 3.54 10.61 -31.07
C LEU A 381 4.10 9.17 -31.03
N LEU A 382 5.17 8.94 -30.25
CA LEU A 382 5.76 7.62 -30.03
C LEU A 382 4.82 6.69 -29.23
N ALA A 383 4.08 7.24 -28.26
CA ALA A 383 3.10 6.52 -27.46
C ALA A 383 1.91 6.03 -28.29
N VAL A 384 1.30 6.93 -29.09
CA VAL A 384 0.14 6.61 -29.95
C VAL A 384 0.51 5.59 -31.02
N THR A 385 1.74 5.64 -31.56
CA THR A 385 2.26 4.64 -32.50
C THR A 385 2.73 3.34 -31.80
N GLY A 386 2.84 3.34 -30.48
CA GLY A 386 3.22 2.18 -29.68
C GLY A 386 4.71 1.82 -29.75
N PHE A 387 5.54 2.80 -30.08
CA PHE A 387 7.00 2.71 -30.00
C PHE A 387 7.55 3.10 -28.63
N SER A 388 6.79 3.84 -27.81
CA SER A 388 7.10 4.11 -26.39
C SER A 388 5.91 3.75 -25.49
N PRO A 389 6.10 3.69 -24.16
CA PRO A 389 5.00 3.69 -23.18
C PRO A 389 4.08 4.91 -23.33
N MET A 390 2.85 4.82 -22.81
CA MET A 390 1.92 5.96 -22.77
C MET A 390 2.40 7.07 -21.86
N ILE A 391 3.07 6.74 -20.75
CA ILE A 391 3.56 7.74 -19.80
C ILE A 391 4.60 8.68 -20.44
N SER A 392 5.24 8.27 -21.54
CA SER A 392 6.13 9.14 -22.33
C SER A 392 5.39 10.33 -22.95
N ALA A 393 4.05 10.33 -23.04
CA ALA A 393 3.25 11.48 -23.44
C ALA A 393 3.25 12.62 -22.42
N LEU A 394 3.73 12.38 -21.19
CA LEU A 394 3.73 13.33 -20.08
C LEU A 394 5.16 13.66 -19.61
N ALA A 395 5.36 14.92 -19.25
CA ALA A 395 6.57 15.40 -18.60
C ALA A 395 6.23 16.33 -17.43
N VAL A 396 7.14 16.46 -16.48
CA VAL A 396 7.05 17.48 -15.41
C VAL A 396 7.11 18.88 -16.04
N ASP A 397 6.27 19.79 -15.56
CA ASP A 397 6.29 21.19 -15.98
C ASP A 397 7.01 22.09 -14.96
N SER A 398 8.32 22.19 -15.13
CA SER A 398 9.22 23.00 -14.31
C SER A 398 9.23 24.51 -14.67
N ARG A 399 8.21 25.03 -15.38
CA ARG A 399 8.16 26.45 -15.82
C ARG A 399 7.96 27.44 -14.68
N ARG A 400 7.22 27.07 -13.63
CA ARG A 400 7.05 27.90 -12.40
C ARG A 400 7.99 27.38 -11.31
N PRO A 401 8.72 28.23 -10.58
CA PRO A 401 9.69 27.80 -9.55
C PRO A 401 9.03 27.29 -8.25
N THR A 402 7.71 27.31 -8.17
CA THR A 402 6.89 26.99 -7.00
C THR A 402 6.00 25.77 -7.25
N SER A 403 5.49 25.18 -6.17
CA SER A 403 4.46 24.12 -6.21
C SER A 403 3.13 24.63 -5.66
N PRO A 404 1.98 24.38 -6.30
CA PRO A 404 0.70 24.91 -5.87
C PRO A 404 0.01 24.01 -4.84
N VAL A 405 -0.40 24.58 -3.71
CA VAL A 405 -1.25 23.94 -2.71
C VAL A 405 -2.65 24.54 -2.81
N TYR A 406 -3.64 23.69 -3.09
CA TYR A 406 -5.06 24.06 -3.14
C TYR A 406 -5.76 23.62 -1.87
N LEU A 407 -6.51 24.54 -1.28
CA LEU A 407 -7.41 24.30 -0.17
C LEU A 407 -8.83 24.31 -0.71
N LEU A 408 -9.48 23.15 -0.76
CA LEU A 408 -10.80 22.98 -1.36
C LEU A 408 -11.86 22.79 -0.26
N PRO A 409 -12.87 23.66 -0.15
CA PRO A 409 -13.83 23.61 0.96
C PRO A 409 -14.70 22.35 0.89
N ARG A 410 -14.65 21.56 1.97
CA ARG A 410 -15.28 20.24 2.08
C ARG A 410 -16.80 20.31 2.14
N PHE A 411 -17.35 21.31 2.83
CA PHE A 411 -18.77 21.49 3.04
C PHE A 411 -19.31 22.78 2.39
N SER A 412 -20.51 22.71 1.84
CA SER A 412 -21.19 23.87 1.27
C SER A 412 -21.56 24.89 2.36
N GLY A 413 -21.15 26.15 2.19
CA GLY A 413 -21.37 27.21 3.17
C GLY A 413 -20.19 27.44 4.14
N GLU A 414 -19.18 26.55 4.14
CA GLU A 414 -17.87 26.78 4.77
C GLU A 414 -16.84 27.27 3.74
N GLU A 415 -17.30 27.97 2.71
CA GLU A 415 -16.41 28.59 1.73
C GLU A 415 -15.71 29.78 2.38
N SER A 416 -14.39 29.66 2.56
CA SER A 416 -13.52 30.78 2.99
C SER A 416 -13.78 32.02 2.13
N GLU A 417 -13.54 33.22 2.68
CA GLU A 417 -13.48 34.45 1.86
C GLU A 417 -12.46 34.33 0.72
N ARG A 418 -11.48 33.43 0.87
CA ARG A 418 -10.47 33.12 -0.13
C ARG A 418 -11.03 32.22 -1.25
N ASP A 419 -10.85 32.67 -2.49
CA ASP A 419 -11.14 31.87 -3.69
C ASP A 419 -10.28 30.60 -3.76
N TRP A 420 -10.92 29.44 -3.59
CA TRP A 420 -10.28 28.12 -3.64
C TRP A 420 -9.64 27.81 -5.00
N ARG A 421 -10.02 28.50 -6.08
CA ARG A 421 -9.44 28.33 -7.42
C ARG A 421 -8.04 28.95 -7.55
N VAL A 422 -7.63 29.77 -6.60
CA VAL A 422 -6.27 30.33 -6.52
C VAL A 422 -5.44 29.40 -5.63
N PRO A 423 -4.27 28.90 -6.05
CA PRO A 423 -3.38 28.13 -5.17
C PRO A 423 -2.66 29.03 -4.16
N ILE A 424 -2.13 28.42 -3.11
CA ILE A 424 -1.07 29.01 -2.27
C ILE A 424 0.23 28.37 -2.75
N GLU A 425 1.16 29.18 -3.23
CA GLU A 425 2.37 28.69 -3.91
C GLU A 425 3.48 28.44 -2.87
N ALA A 426 3.89 27.19 -2.72
CA ALA A 426 5.04 26.80 -1.92
C ALA A 426 6.37 27.20 -2.61
N PRO A 427 7.41 27.61 -1.86
CA PRO A 427 8.59 28.30 -2.38
C PRO A 427 9.62 27.41 -3.13
N SER A 428 9.22 26.22 -3.58
CA SER A 428 10.11 25.25 -4.24
C SER A 428 9.35 24.27 -5.15
N GLN A 429 10.08 23.60 -6.05
CA GLN A 429 9.55 22.58 -6.96
C GLN A 429 9.64 21.17 -6.35
N HIS A 430 8.54 20.73 -5.74
CA HIS A 430 8.39 19.35 -5.26
C HIS A 430 7.32 18.58 -6.03
N TRP A 431 7.57 17.28 -6.20
CA TRP A 431 6.58 16.28 -6.57
C TRP A 431 6.14 15.54 -5.31
N LEU A 432 4.90 15.74 -4.87
CA LEU A 432 4.32 15.01 -3.74
C LEU A 432 3.88 13.62 -4.21
N ILE A 433 4.32 12.59 -3.49
CA ILE A 433 4.05 11.18 -3.80
C ILE A 433 2.93 10.65 -2.91
N HIS A 434 3.13 10.68 -1.59
CA HIS A 434 2.21 10.13 -0.59
C HIS A 434 1.96 11.13 0.54
N ALA A 435 0.72 11.22 1.01
CA ALA A 435 0.28 12.09 2.09
C ALA A 435 0.00 11.27 3.35
N GLY A 436 0.81 11.48 4.40
CA GLY A 436 0.69 10.78 5.67
C GLY A 436 -0.51 11.28 6.48
N ASN A 437 -0.63 12.60 6.66
CA ASN A 437 -1.76 13.21 7.35
C ASN A 437 -1.87 14.71 7.04
N ALA A 438 -3.01 15.33 7.36
CA ALA A 438 -3.13 16.78 7.49
C ALA A 438 -4.09 17.18 8.62
N PHE A 439 -3.92 18.39 9.15
CA PHE A 439 -4.81 18.94 10.16
C PHE A 439 -4.79 20.48 10.19
N GLU A 440 -5.79 21.04 10.85
CA GLU A 440 -5.94 22.46 11.14
C GLU A 440 -5.56 22.73 12.60
N GLN A 441 -4.83 23.81 12.86
CA GLN A 441 -4.64 24.39 14.19
C GLN A 441 -4.63 25.92 14.11
N ARG A 442 -4.69 26.63 15.24
CA ARG A 442 -4.47 28.09 15.29
C ARG A 442 -3.11 28.37 15.94
N ASN A 443 -2.36 29.32 15.37
CA ASN A 443 -1.09 29.76 15.93
C ASN A 443 -1.30 30.81 17.03
N ASP A 444 -0.21 31.25 17.69
CA ASP A 444 -0.26 32.22 18.80
C ASP A 444 -0.84 33.59 18.40
N ALA A 445 -0.78 33.95 17.12
CA ALA A 445 -1.40 35.16 16.57
C ALA A 445 -2.91 34.97 16.29
N GLY A 446 -3.43 33.76 16.46
CA GLY A 446 -4.82 33.39 16.18
C GLY A 446 -5.07 32.97 14.74
N ASN A 447 -4.11 33.09 13.81
CA ASN A 447 -4.29 32.72 12.40
C ASN A 447 -4.51 31.21 12.25
N LEU A 448 -5.29 30.82 11.23
CA LEU A 448 -5.50 29.42 10.88
C LEU A 448 -4.25 28.88 10.16
N GLU A 449 -3.63 27.86 10.75
CA GLU A 449 -2.48 27.16 10.22
C GLU A 449 -2.91 25.73 9.82
N ILE A 450 -2.68 25.37 8.57
CA ILE A 450 -2.93 24.03 8.05
C ILE A 450 -1.59 23.34 7.83
N LYS A 451 -1.42 22.17 8.46
CA LYS A 451 -0.21 21.35 8.34
C LYS A 451 -0.51 20.06 7.60
N MET A 452 0.36 19.67 6.69
CA MET A 452 0.31 18.43 5.94
C MET A 452 1.67 17.73 6.01
N TYR A 453 1.68 16.48 6.45
CA TYR A 453 2.85 15.61 6.44
C TYR A 453 2.83 14.73 5.19
N ALA A 454 3.92 14.71 4.43
CA ALA A 454 3.98 14.01 3.17
C ALA A 454 5.37 13.48 2.83
N SER A 455 5.42 12.52 1.92
CA SER A 455 6.60 12.14 1.16
C SER A 455 6.63 12.93 -0.15
N ALA A 456 7.71 13.66 -0.39
CA ALA A 456 7.90 14.47 -1.59
C ALA A 456 9.35 14.42 -2.09
N CYS A 457 9.53 14.48 -3.41
CA CYS A 457 10.84 14.50 -4.06
C CYS A 457 11.02 15.74 -4.95
N SER A 458 12.22 15.95 -5.49
CA SER A 458 12.48 17.08 -6.39
C SER A 458 12.00 16.81 -7.82
N TYR A 459 11.45 17.83 -8.48
CA TYR A 459 11.21 17.81 -9.93
C TYR A 459 12.47 17.51 -10.77
N HIS A 460 13.68 17.75 -10.24
CA HIS A 460 14.94 17.42 -10.90
C HIS A 460 15.31 15.93 -10.87
N TRP A 461 14.65 15.14 -10.02
CA TRP A 461 14.80 13.68 -9.98
C TRP A 461 13.59 12.96 -10.58
N PHE A 462 12.36 13.44 -10.32
CA PHE A 462 11.15 12.77 -10.76
C PHE A 462 11.11 12.59 -12.28
N ASN A 463 11.01 11.32 -12.72
CA ASN A 463 10.96 10.97 -14.14
C ASN A 463 10.01 9.80 -14.38
N PHE A 464 8.85 10.11 -14.97
CA PHE A 464 7.79 9.16 -15.35
C PHE A 464 8.27 7.89 -16.07
N GLN A 465 9.27 8.02 -16.95
CA GLN A 465 9.73 6.91 -17.80
C GLN A 465 10.80 6.05 -17.12
N LYS A 466 11.39 6.53 -16.03
CA LYS A 466 12.50 5.88 -15.30
C LYS A 466 12.17 5.52 -13.86
N MET A 467 10.90 5.56 -13.46
CA MET A 467 10.50 5.10 -12.13
C MET A 467 11.05 3.69 -11.86
N PHE A 468 11.57 3.47 -10.64
CA PHE A 468 12.31 2.26 -10.25
C PHE A 468 13.56 1.93 -11.09
N GLY A 469 14.02 2.84 -11.95
CA GLY A 469 15.06 2.58 -12.92
C GLY A 469 14.64 1.61 -14.03
N TYR A 470 13.35 1.35 -14.23
CA TYR A 470 12.90 0.41 -15.26
C TYR A 470 13.21 0.95 -16.66
N ASP A 471 13.99 0.20 -17.42
CA ASP A 471 14.20 0.41 -18.84
C ASP A 471 13.36 -0.60 -19.63
N TRP A 472 12.36 -0.09 -20.35
CA TRP A 472 11.46 -0.88 -21.17
C TRP A 472 12.13 -1.42 -22.45
N GLU A 473 13.25 -0.83 -22.90
CA GLU A 473 13.99 -1.31 -24.08
C GLU A 473 14.75 -2.60 -23.76
N SER A 474 15.58 -2.59 -22.70
CA SER A 474 16.28 -3.80 -22.23
C SER A 474 15.37 -4.78 -21.47
N GLY A 475 14.33 -4.27 -20.81
CA GLY A 475 13.43 -5.02 -19.91
C GLY A 475 14.01 -5.23 -18.50
N ARG A 476 14.96 -4.40 -18.08
CA ARG A 476 15.71 -4.51 -16.81
C ARG A 476 15.47 -3.29 -15.92
N LEU A 477 15.94 -3.38 -14.67
CA LEU A 477 15.89 -2.28 -13.72
C LEU A 477 17.31 -1.78 -13.40
N ASP A 478 17.55 -0.48 -13.51
CA ASP A 478 18.81 0.18 -13.15
C ASP A 478 18.76 0.71 -11.69
N PRO A 479 19.49 0.10 -10.74
CA PRO A 479 19.52 0.57 -9.35
C PRO A 479 20.08 1.99 -9.19
N ALA A 480 20.89 2.49 -10.13
CA ALA A 480 21.54 3.80 -10.02
C ALA A 480 20.56 4.98 -10.15
N PHE A 481 19.36 4.75 -10.69
CA PHE A 481 18.32 5.79 -10.74
C PHE A 481 17.74 6.09 -9.34
N MET A 482 17.53 5.04 -8.52
CA MET A 482 17.06 5.16 -7.14
C MET A 482 18.20 5.34 -6.13
N ASN A 483 19.45 5.11 -6.56
CA ASN A 483 20.67 5.31 -5.78
C ASN A 483 21.64 6.25 -6.53
N PRO A 484 21.31 7.54 -6.67
CA PRO A 484 22.18 8.50 -7.32
C PRO A 484 23.45 8.73 -6.51
N GLY A 485 24.50 9.25 -7.16
CA GLY A 485 25.76 9.59 -6.49
C GLY A 485 25.62 10.73 -5.47
N GLU A 486 26.64 10.85 -4.62
CA GLU A 486 26.74 11.78 -3.48
C GLU A 486 26.30 13.22 -3.79
N GLY A 487 25.54 13.82 -2.86
CA GLY A 487 24.94 15.15 -2.95
C GLY A 487 23.62 15.19 -3.71
N ARG A 488 23.20 14.10 -4.36
CA ARG A 488 21.92 13.99 -5.09
C ARG A 488 20.83 13.25 -4.32
N GLU A 489 21.16 12.67 -3.16
CA GLU A 489 20.20 12.01 -2.27
C GLU A 489 19.05 12.95 -1.89
N LYS A 490 19.33 14.25 -1.66
CA LYS A 490 18.33 15.30 -1.37
C LYS A 490 17.27 15.53 -2.45
N LEU A 491 17.43 14.93 -3.63
CA LEU A 491 16.46 15.00 -4.72
C LEU A 491 15.44 13.84 -4.67
N LEU A 492 15.73 12.78 -3.92
CA LEU A 492 14.90 11.59 -3.73
C LEU A 492 13.62 11.93 -2.92
N PRO A 493 12.72 10.96 -2.69
CA PRO A 493 11.61 11.14 -1.75
C PRO A 493 12.12 11.30 -0.32
N HIS A 494 11.71 12.38 0.33
CA HIS A 494 11.95 12.67 1.74
C HIS A 494 10.63 13.06 2.42
N LEU A 495 10.56 12.88 3.74
CA LEU A 495 9.40 13.33 4.51
C LEU A 495 9.50 14.84 4.79
N VAL A 496 8.43 15.55 4.45
CA VAL A 496 8.30 16.99 4.59
C VAL A 496 7.04 17.37 5.37
N GLN A 497 7.12 18.49 6.08
CA GLN A 497 5.98 19.24 6.57
C GLN A 497 5.70 20.38 5.59
N VAL A 498 4.51 20.40 5.00
CA VAL A 498 3.96 21.54 4.28
C VAL A 498 3.10 22.33 5.27
N THR A 499 3.43 23.59 5.52
CA THR A 499 2.68 24.47 6.42
C THR A 499 2.05 25.58 5.61
N VAL A 500 0.75 25.82 5.79
CA VAL A 500 0.01 26.90 5.14
C VAL A 500 -0.60 27.79 6.22
N GLU A 501 -0.15 29.03 6.35
CA GLU A 501 -0.74 30.02 7.26
C GLU A 501 -1.72 30.92 6.49
N LEU A 502 -2.95 31.02 6.98
CA LEU A 502 -4.00 31.86 6.42
C LEU A 502 -4.22 33.10 7.29
N ASN A 503 -3.89 34.27 6.74
CA ASN A 503 -4.05 35.54 7.44
C ASN A 503 -5.47 36.11 7.26
N GLU A 504 -6.25 36.13 8.34
CA GLU A 504 -7.65 36.59 8.33
C GLU A 504 -7.81 38.07 7.91
N GLU A 505 -6.80 38.94 8.14
CA GLU A 505 -6.87 40.36 7.78
C GLU A 505 -6.58 40.66 6.29
N ARG A 506 -6.03 39.69 5.54
CA ARG A 506 -5.49 39.95 4.18
C ARG A 506 -6.06 39.05 3.08
N GLY A 507 -6.75 37.96 3.42
CA GLY A 507 -7.18 36.95 2.44
C GLY A 507 -6.03 36.23 1.73
N SER A 508 -4.80 36.46 2.17
CA SER A 508 -3.56 35.89 1.63
C SER A 508 -3.07 34.75 2.49
N GLY A 509 -2.61 33.66 1.87
CA GLY A 509 -1.91 32.59 2.55
C GLY A 509 -0.41 32.61 2.24
N GLU A 510 0.40 32.26 3.23
CA GLU A 510 1.83 31.95 3.07
C GLU A 510 2.01 30.42 3.18
N CYS A 511 3.04 29.87 2.53
CA CYS A 511 3.30 28.43 2.54
C CYS A 511 4.80 28.16 2.70
N SER A 512 5.17 27.24 3.60
CA SER A 512 6.53 26.71 3.73
C SER A 512 6.54 25.20 3.49
N ILE A 513 7.69 24.68 3.06
CA ILE A 513 7.99 23.24 2.98
C ILE A 513 9.32 23.02 3.68
N GLU A 514 9.32 22.20 4.70
CA GLU A 514 10.47 21.93 5.56
C GLU A 514 10.66 20.41 5.71
N PRO A 515 11.89 19.90 5.80
CA PRO A 515 12.13 18.50 6.17
C PRO A 515 11.48 18.19 7.51
N LEU A 516 10.83 17.02 7.64
CA LEU A 516 10.10 16.65 8.85
C LEU A 516 11.03 16.45 10.07
N HIS A 517 12.33 16.23 9.84
CA HIS A 517 13.35 16.06 10.87
C HIS A 517 14.76 16.34 10.31
N GLU A 518 15.73 16.58 11.19
CA GLU A 518 17.11 16.95 10.79
C GLU A 518 17.88 15.84 10.05
N ARG A 519 17.58 14.56 10.33
CA ARG A 519 18.30 13.40 9.77
C ARG A 519 17.76 12.99 8.41
N ASP A 520 17.79 13.93 7.48
CA ASP A 520 17.23 13.88 6.12
C ASP A 520 17.72 12.67 5.30
N ARG A 521 17.10 11.51 5.53
CA ARG A 521 17.31 10.27 4.77
C ARG A 521 16.13 10.02 3.85
N PRO A 522 16.35 9.46 2.65
CA PRO A 522 15.27 9.08 1.75
C PRO A 522 14.26 8.17 2.46
N ALA A 523 12.99 8.54 2.38
CA ALA A 523 11.91 7.91 3.12
C ALA A 523 10.58 8.06 2.37
N ASP A 524 9.73 7.05 2.46
CA ASP A 524 8.41 7.02 1.83
C ASP A 524 7.44 6.12 2.62
N PHE A 525 6.19 6.07 2.18
CA PHE A 525 5.08 5.37 2.84
C PHE A 525 4.83 5.86 4.28
N PRO A 526 4.51 7.17 4.47
CA PRO A 526 4.18 7.71 5.77
C PRO A 526 2.85 7.12 6.29
N ALA A 527 2.92 6.47 7.44
CA ALA A 527 1.79 5.90 8.17
C ALA A 527 1.67 6.54 9.56
N ILE A 528 0.44 6.62 10.05
CA ILE A 528 0.08 7.15 11.37
C ILE A 528 -0.84 6.16 12.10
N ASN A 529 -1.12 6.41 13.38
CA ASN A 529 -2.27 5.79 14.01
C ASN A 529 -3.56 6.27 13.30
N PRO A 530 -4.37 5.38 12.70
CA PRO A 530 -5.50 5.78 11.86
C PRO A 530 -6.61 6.51 12.62
N GLU A 531 -6.66 6.42 13.95
CA GLU A 531 -7.60 7.20 14.79
C GLU A 531 -7.34 8.72 14.69
N PHE A 532 -6.14 9.12 14.25
CA PHE A 532 -5.71 10.52 14.11
C PHE A 532 -5.82 11.08 12.68
N SER A 533 -6.34 10.31 11.72
CA SER A 533 -6.52 10.74 10.33
C SER A 533 -7.39 12.00 10.22
N GLY A 534 -6.84 13.07 9.62
CA GLY A 534 -7.48 14.39 9.53
C GLY A 534 -7.44 15.21 10.81
N THR A 535 -6.58 14.84 11.78
CA THR A 535 -6.36 15.53 13.06
C THR A 535 -4.88 15.57 13.43
N ARG A 536 -4.51 16.42 14.39
CA ARG A 536 -3.14 16.58 14.85
C ARG A 536 -2.60 15.29 15.49
N ASN A 537 -1.52 14.74 14.93
CA ASN A 537 -0.82 13.55 15.40
C ASN A 537 0.63 13.90 15.82
N LYS A 538 1.20 13.16 16.77
CA LYS A 538 2.58 13.31 17.26
C LYS A 538 3.57 12.37 16.55
N TYR A 539 3.14 11.20 16.11
CA TYR A 539 4.02 10.17 15.58
C TYR A 539 3.75 9.82 14.11
N ILE A 540 4.81 9.69 13.33
CA ILE A 540 4.79 9.15 11.97
C ILE A 540 5.75 7.97 11.88
N TYR A 541 5.31 6.92 11.19
CA TYR A 541 6.11 5.76 10.82
C TYR A 541 6.35 5.81 9.31
N ALA A 542 7.55 5.50 8.84
CA ALA A 542 7.85 5.45 7.42
C ALA A 542 8.97 4.47 7.12
N SER A 543 9.01 3.93 5.91
CA SER A 543 10.14 3.12 5.48
C SER A 543 11.25 4.02 4.92
N THR A 544 12.49 3.66 5.22
CA THR A 544 13.70 4.45 4.92
C THR A 544 14.91 3.51 4.76
N CYS A 545 16.09 4.07 4.49
CA CYS A 545 17.34 3.34 4.40
C CYS A 545 18.20 3.45 5.68
N SER A 546 18.95 2.39 5.97
CA SER A 546 20.00 2.33 6.98
C SER A 546 21.24 3.12 6.58
N GLY A 547 21.43 3.34 5.26
CA GLY A 547 22.67 3.83 4.67
C GLY A 547 23.85 2.84 4.75
N SER A 548 23.63 1.59 5.20
CA SER A 548 24.72 0.64 5.46
C SER A 548 25.19 -0.13 4.23
N ARG A 549 24.47 -0.05 3.10
CA ARG A 549 24.88 -0.65 1.83
C ARG A 549 25.60 0.38 0.97
N ARG A 550 26.79 0.05 0.49
CA ARG A 550 27.62 0.89 -0.38
C ARG A 550 27.03 0.99 -1.79
N SER A 551 26.47 -0.10 -2.31
CA SER A 551 25.93 -0.14 -3.68
C SER A 551 24.42 0.09 -3.78
N LEU A 552 23.69 0.08 -2.65
CA LEU A 552 22.27 0.43 -2.54
C LEU A 552 21.99 1.33 -1.30
N PRO A 553 22.65 2.50 -1.17
CA PRO A 553 22.60 3.33 0.05
C PRO A 553 21.25 3.98 0.35
N HIS A 554 20.36 4.11 -0.63
CA HIS A 554 19.10 4.87 -0.53
C HIS A 554 17.86 4.02 -0.79
N PHE A 555 17.95 3.07 -1.71
CA PHE A 555 16.86 2.20 -2.11
C PHE A 555 17.42 0.82 -2.53
N PRO A 556 16.74 -0.30 -2.23
CA PRO A 556 15.45 -0.40 -1.56
C PRO A 556 15.56 -0.14 -0.06
N PHE A 557 14.47 0.32 0.55
CA PHE A 557 14.40 0.52 1.99
C PHE A 557 14.63 -0.79 2.75
N ASP A 558 15.32 -0.69 3.88
CA ASP A 558 15.69 -1.79 4.79
C ASP A 558 15.36 -1.44 6.25
N SER A 559 14.74 -0.28 6.49
CA SER A 559 14.55 0.29 7.81
C SER A 559 13.18 0.94 7.94
N VAL A 560 12.64 0.98 9.16
CA VAL A 560 11.44 1.72 9.54
C VAL A 560 11.84 2.80 10.53
N ALA A 561 11.58 4.06 10.20
CA ALA A 561 11.70 5.19 11.11
C ALA A 561 10.40 5.38 11.88
N LYS A 562 10.52 5.72 13.17
CA LYS A 562 9.48 6.39 13.97
C LYS A 562 9.97 7.81 14.22
N ILE A 563 9.14 8.78 13.88
CA ILE A 563 9.42 10.21 13.97
C ILE A 563 8.42 10.82 14.95
N ASP A 564 8.95 11.49 15.97
CA ASP A 564 8.22 12.42 16.81
C ASP A 564 8.24 13.79 16.13
N VAL A 565 7.09 14.26 15.65
CA VAL A 565 6.99 15.51 14.87
C VAL A 565 6.89 16.76 15.76
N GLU A 566 6.79 16.59 17.08
CA GLU A 566 6.83 17.70 18.03
C GLU A 566 8.24 17.95 18.55
N GLU A 567 8.97 16.88 18.87
CA GLU A 567 10.30 16.93 19.47
C GLU A 567 11.44 16.77 18.44
N GLY A 568 11.10 16.44 17.18
CA GLY A 568 12.06 16.15 16.11
C GLY A 568 12.84 14.84 16.30
N ALA A 569 12.49 14.05 17.32
CA ALA A 569 13.21 12.84 17.69
C ALA A 569 12.93 11.70 16.70
N VAL A 570 13.99 11.04 16.24
CA VAL A 570 13.87 9.90 15.31
C VAL A 570 14.53 8.65 15.86
N ALA A 571 13.71 7.61 15.96
CA ALA A 571 14.12 6.26 16.29
C ALA A 571 13.99 5.37 15.05
N THR A 572 14.81 4.33 14.92
CA THR A 572 14.83 3.47 13.73
C THR A 572 14.95 2.01 14.12
N TRP A 573 14.21 1.15 13.42
CA TRP A 573 14.45 -0.28 13.37
C TRP A 573 14.98 -0.63 11.99
N SER A 574 16.09 -1.35 11.90
CA SER A 574 16.69 -1.81 10.64
C SER A 574 16.72 -3.32 10.59
N THR A 575 16.47 -3.89 9.41
CA THR A 575 16.64 -5.33 9.17
C THR A 575 18.12 -5.70 8.98
N ARG A 576 18.40 -6.99 8.80
CA ARG A 576 19.76 -7.50 8.52
C ARG A 576 20.16 -7.20 7.06
N ARG A 577 21.47 -7.26 6.75
CA ARG A 577 21.99 -7.11 5.38
C ARG A 577 21.22 -7.97 4.37
N ARG A 578 21.07 -7.44 3.15
CA ARG A 578 20.35 -8.08 2.02
C ARG A 578 18.92 -8.51 2.36
N ARG A 579 18.21 -7.69 3.14
CA ARG A 579 16.75 -7.74 3.27
C ARG A 579 16.16 -6.34 3.11
N PHE A 580 14.92 -6.28 2.64
CA PHE A 580 14.23 -5.05 2.30
C PHE A 580 12.84 -5.00 2.91
N VAL A 581 12.31 -3.82 3.19
CA VAL A 581 11.01 -3.59 3.84
C VAL A 581 10.02 -2.89 2.91
N GLY A 582 8.73 -3.12 3.17
CA GLY A 582 7.63 -2.42 2.52
C GLY A 582 7.04 -1.30 3.35
N GLU A 583 5.85 -0.85 2.94
CA GLU A 583 5.01 0.05 3.72
C GLU A 583 4.78 -0.47 5.15
N PRO A 584 5.02 0.36 6.19
CA PRO A 584 4.63 0.07 7.55
C PRO A 584 3.16 0.43 7.79
N VAL A 585 2.43 -0.39 8.53
CA VAL A 585 1.03 -0.09 8.93
C VAL A 585 0.91 -0.13 10.45
N PHE A 586 0.38 0.94 11.04
CA PHE A 586 0.13 1.01 12.48
C PHE A 586 -1.14 0.25 12.88
N VAL A 587 -1.09 -0.37 14.05
CA VAL A 587 -2.13 -1.24 14.59
C VAL A 587 -2.36 -0.88 16.06
N PRO A 588 -3.47 -0.19 16.41
CA PRO A 588 -3.70 0.27 17.77
C PRO A 588 -3.94 -0.90 18.74
N ARG A 589 -3.37 -0.80 19.95
CA ARG A 589 -3.59 -1.69 21.09
C ARG A 589 -4.23 -0.95 22.27
N GLY A 590 -3.73 0.25 22.58
CA GLY A 590 -4.15 1.07 23.71
C GLY A 590 -4.76 2.40 23.32
N SER A 591 -4.62 3.39 24.21
CA SER A 591 -5.20 4.74 24.06
C SER A 591 -4.17 5.87 23.91
N GLU A 592 -2.88 5.56 24.06
CA GLU A 592 -1.82 6.48 23.68
C GLU A 592 -1.53 6.31 22.19
N GLU A 593 -1.14 7.39 21.50
CA GLU A 593 -1.06 7.41 20.03
C GLU A 593 -0.15 6.32 19.45
N ASP A 594 0.97 6.00 20.12
CA ASP A 594 1.92 4.96 19.73
C ASP A 594 1.74 3.64 20.50
N ASP A 595 0.70 3.47 21.31
CA ASP A 595 0.43 2.19 21.99
C ASP A 595 -0.20 1.19 21.02
N GLY A 596 0.66 0.53 20.27
CA GLY A 596 0.29 -0.40 19.21
C GLY A 596 1.49 -1.10 18.60
N TYR A 597 1.24 -1.73 17.46
CA TYR A 597 2.25 -2.44 16.68
C TYR A 597 2.41 -1.81 15.30
N VAL A 598 3.59 -1.95 14.71
CA VAL A 598 3.82 -1.68 13.29
C VAL A 598 3.99 -3.01 12.56
N LEU A 599 3.13 -3.26 11.57
CA LEU A 599 3.19 -4.42 10.68
C LEU A 599 3.84 -4.04 9.35
N LEU A 600 4.71 -4.90 8.83
CA LEU A 600 5.28 -4.76 7.49
C LEU A 600 5.70 -6.12 6.92
N VAL A 601 5.96 -6.16 5.60
CA VAL A 601 6.58 -7.30 4.94
C VAL A 601 8.07 -7.04 4.75
N GLU A 602 8.90 -7.96 5.24
CA GLU A 602 10.35 -8.02 5.00
C GLU A 602 10.63 -9.05 3.90
N TYR A 603 11.50 -8.75 2.94
CA TYR A 603 12.01 -9.70 1.95
C TYR A 603 13.51 -9.89 2.11
N ALA A 604 13.93 -11.08 2.51
CA ALA A 604 15.33 -11.50 2.46
C ALA A 604 15.67 -11.99 1.06
N VAL A 605 16.34 -11.14 0.28
CA VAL A 605 16.58 -11.39 -1.15
C VAL A 605 17.62 -12.49 -1.39
N SER A 606 18.64 -12.60 -0.53
CA SER A 606 19.70 -13.63 -0.62
C SER A 606 19.17 -15.07 -0.54
N ILE A 607 18.06 -15.29 0.17
CA ILE A 607 17.39 -16.59 0.32
C ILE A 607 16.01 -16.64 -0.35
N GLN A 608 15.63 -15.56 -1.04
CA GLN A 608 14.33 -15.35 -1.69
C GLN A 608 13.13 -15.71 -0.79
N ARG A 609 13.06 -15.15 0.42
CA ARG A 609 12.02 -15.44 1.43
C ARG A 609 11.37 -14.17 1.98
N CYS A 610 10.04 -14.13 1.99
CA CYS A 610 9.26 -13.11 2.69
C CYS A 610 9.01 -13.48 4.15
N TYR A 611 8.95 -12.47 5.00
CA TYR A 611 8.48 -12.54 6.38
C TYR A 611 7.40 -11.48 6.61
N LEU A 612 6.44 -11.80 7.47
CA LEU A 612 5.66 -10.79 8.19
C LEU A 612 6.47 -10.37 9.42
N VAL A 613 6.67 -9.07 9.60
CA VAL A 613 7.35 -8.51 10.78
C VAL A 613 6.33 -7.72 11.59
N ILE A 614 6.38 -7.93 12.91
CA ILE A 614 5.62 -7.20 13.93
C ILE A 614 6.61 -6.46 14.81
N LEU A 615 6.50 -5.14 14.88
CA LEU A 615 7.27 -4.29 15.78
C LEU A 615 6.37 -3.71 16.88
N ASP A 616 6.86 -3.58 18.11
CA ASP A 616 6.20 -2.74 19.13
C ASP A 616 6.57 -1.27 18.86
N ALA A 617 5.55 -0.45 18.63
CA ALA A 617 5.74 0.92 18.17
C ALA A 617 6.36 1.86 19.23
N LYS A 618 6.27 1.52 20.52
CA LYS A 618 6.95 2.25 21.61
C LYS A 618 8.42 1.88 21.76
N LEU A 619 8.81 0.71 21.25
CA LEU A 619 10.15 0.16 21.41
C LEU A 619 11.05 0.34 20.18
N ILE A 620 10.54 0.85 19.05
CA ILE A 620 11.36 1.24 17.88
C ILE A 620 12.55 2.11 18.34
N GLY A 621 13.76 1.78 17.87
CA GLY A 621 15.03 2.32 18.37
C GLY A 621 15.71 1.50 19.47
N LYS A 622 15.06 0.44 19.98
CA LYS A 622 15.61 -0.51 20.96
C LYS A 622 15.66 -1.94 20.37
N PRO A 623 16.54 -2.84 20.86
CA PRO A 623 16.58 -4.24 20.42
C PRO A 623 15.24 -4.96 20.56
N GLU A 624 14.47 -4.63 21.60
CA GLU A 624 13.17 -5.23 21.93
C GLU A 624 12.03 -4.77 21.00
N ALA A 625 12.30 -3.90 20.02
CA ALA A 625 11.31 -3.47 19.03
C ALA A 625 10.70 -4.65 18.26
N LEU A 626 11.48 -5.70 17.96
CA LEU A 626 11.00 -6.85 17.19
C LEU A 626 10.18 -7.80 18.08
N VAL A 627 8.86 -7.74 17.95
CA VAL A 627 7.92 -8.61 18.66
C VAL A 627 7.87 -10.00 18.03
N ALA A 628 7.75 -10.07 16.71
CA ALA A 628 7.74 -11.33 15.97
C ALA A 628 8.20 -11.17 14.51
N ARG A 629 8.90 -12.17 13.99
CA ARG A 629 9.13 -12.38 12.55
C ARG A 629 8.55 -13.74 12.17
N LEU A 630 7.61 -13.76 11.23
CA LEU A 630 6.88 -14.96 10.82
C LEU A 630 7.11 -15.31 9.35
N GLU A 631 7.27 -16.60 9.04
CA GLU A 631 7.47 -17.11 7.68
C GLU A 631 6.42 -18.15 7.28
N LEU A 632 6.28 -18.40 5.98
CA LEU A 632 5.55 -19.57 5.47
C LEU A 632 6.32 -20.86 5.77
N ASN A 633 5.63 -21.85 6.31
CA ASN A 633 6.20 -23.17 6.59
C ASN A 633 6.64 -23.86 5.29
N GLU A 634 7.89 -24.33 5.24
CA GLU A 634 8.53 -24.90 4.03
C GLU A 634 7.80 -26.10 3.41
N LYS A 635 6.89 -26.74 4.17
CA LYS A 635 6.01 -27.81 3.66
C LYS A 635 4.96 -27.30 2.66
N VAL A 636 4.69 -26.00 2.61
CA VAL A 636 3.81 -25.36 1.62
C VAL A 636 4.65 -25.06 0.37
N LYS A 637 4.61 -25.97 -0.61
CA LYS A 637 5.30 -25.78 -1.90
C LYS A 637 4.70 -24.59 -2.67
N ILE A 638 5.30 -23.41 -2.51
CA ILE A 638 5.15 -22.33 -3.49
C ILE A 638 5.72 -22.86 -4.81
N VAL A 639 4.88 -22.99 -5.84
CA VAL A 639 5.29 -23.53 -7.14
C VAL A 639 6.28 -22.56 -7.80
N ARG A 640 7.57 -22.89 -7.69
CA ARG A 640 8.66 -22.19 -8.36
C ARG A 640 8.76 -22.68 -9.81
N THR A 641 8.09 -21.98 -10.72
CA THR A 641 8.30 -22.21 -12.16
C THR A 641 9.60 -21.52 -12.58
N THR A 642 10.74 -22.18 -12.40
CA THR A 642 12.01 -21.77 -13.01
C THR A 642 11.87 -21.85 -14.52
N GLY A 643 12.01 -20.71 -15.21
CA GLY A 643 11.82 -20.61 -16.65
C GLY A 643 12.97 -21.24 -17.44
N TYR A 644 12.99 -22.56 -17.58
CA TYR A 644 13.45 -23.30 -18.76
C TYR A 644 12.89 -24.73 -18.67
N GLY A 645 12.26 -25.22 -19.73
CA GLY A 645 11.40 -26.40 -19.65
C GLY A 645 12.16 -27.72 -19.48
N ARG A 646 12.17 -28.28 -18.26
CA ARG A 646 12.17 -29.72 -17.96
C ARG A 646 11.74 -29.96 -16.51
N CYS A 647 10.75 -30.82 -16.29
CA CYS A 647 10.56 -31.47 -15.00
C CYS A 647 11.59 -32.60 -14.88
N THR A 648 12.50 -32.49 -13.91
CA THR A 648 13.34 -33.61 -13.44
C THR A 648 13.52 -33.45 -11.93
N GLU A 649 13.59 -34.58 -11.24
CA GLU A 649 13.72 -34.65 -9.78
C GLU A 649 15.06 -34.05 -9.30
N MET A 650 15.12 -33.61 -8.04
CA MET A 650 16.34 -33.06 -7.45
C MET A 650 17.33 -34.20 -7.15
N GLU A 651 18.40 -34.29 -7.93
CA GLU A 651 19.69 -34.77 -7.42
C GLU A 651 20.64 -33.58 -7.25
N THR A 652 21.46 -33.66 -6.20
CA THR A 652 22.39 -32.60 -5.78
C THR A 652 23.50 -32.41 -6.82
N ILE A 653 23.61 -31.21 -7.39
CA ILE A 653 24.75 -30.85 -8.26
C ILE A 653 25.49 -29.66 -7.65
N SER A 654 26.74 -29.92 -7.25
CA SER A 654 27.73 -28.95 -6.80
C SER A 654 28.21 -28.06 -7.97
N LEU A 655 28.45 -26.77 -7.67
CA LEU A 655 28.95 -25.78 -8.63
C LEU A 655 30.33 -26.17 -9.20
N PRO A 656 30.53 -26.10 -10.54
CA PRO A 656 31.87 -26.02 -11.12
C PRO A 656 32.34 -24.55 -11.13
N SER A 657 33.61 -24.36 -10.76
CA SER A 657 34.35 -23.10 -10.92
C SER A 657 34.49 -22.73 -12.40
N ILE A 658 34.31 -21.44 -12.72
CA ILE A 658 34.69 -20.88 -14.03
C ILE A 658 35.71 -19.76 -13.79
N LEU A 659 36.95 -20.07 -14.14
CA LEU A 659 38.00 -19.13 -14.55
C LEU A 659 38.26 -19.40 -16.05
N ASP A 660 38.78 -18.38 -16.76
CA ASP A 660 39.23 -18.39 -18.17
C ASP A 660 38.08 -18.66 -19.20
N ASP A 661 37.68 -17.76 -20.12
CA ASP A 661 38.36 -16.69 -20.89
C ASP A 661 37.45 -15.45 -21.10
#